data_AF-A0A0F9S5L2-F1
#
_entry.id   AF-A0A0F9S5L2-F1
#
_cell.length_a   1.000
_cell.length_b   1.000
_cell.length_c   1.000
_cell.angle_alpha   90.00
_cell.angle_beta   90.00
_cell.angle_gamma   90.00
#
_symmetry.space_group_name_H-M   'P 1'
#
loop_
_entity.id
_entity.type
_entity.pdbx_description
1 polymer ?
#
loop_
_entity_poly.entity_id
_entity_poly.type
_entity_poly.pdbx_seq_one_letter_code
_entity_poly.pdbx_strand_id
1 'polypeptide(L)'
;MWALLWFLFLYVVVPVGLGYLGGMLLAPDEPKSIEPAEGTAQSTSWNPRTTQSEGLARPRAYGKNLHHGNIVSKWTDVDGNDREILYMVVEHGDGPTIGIGSNIVYLNDQPASNFGDVNIQERLGTMDQTVMTGFEKTKLQYNIGTELVYNEAQTFTTPNDFFDDIEYMVSFPNGIYKRQKDGDRRSARVDLQVRVRPVGGAWSDESPPSFDPYNTVEPLYFNFKLSDYMTITKGVQYEIEFTKTTVGGDRYTTTMSLRSVREIVNVAFARPGKALIGIKAVATAQLSGNIDVKVIREDRIVNVFNGATWSLEYSNNRAWVAWDILTQPSISGNGGGTPYAIERYDGIDPAYMDVNFFYAWSLFVEEEILDGYGGTEARAACNIIVDQFTDTYSLAQKIATVGRANIYWAGDKLTGWIDTVVTTPIDLVTMDSIIFKSWKNNWAVVSELVGVVEILYQDSLQGYEKTPAEWSNEDAGGFRNISSLEGTGIKTRGPAVHYAKYLITRNELIRNTNEFKVAKDGFRYSLGDVIRLQSRPANWGKAYRVMSSTADTITVDRDVTGDVTAGDVLHIRSYDTIAEQVITDTYEVDSVAGSVITATVAWDVTPVKGNLVATGSAGDVKLRRIIKLQATTDNFFKVTVETYDANLFNADDIDPSNPNVNYIWPGAIPGIGDPVTRADLDDLVAQILPPQPDINVPWPSNLTWAGSGGDTVTWSKTDADDDITFRYAGTTNIIAADSTTDTYIYWNPSSPTVFLTTNLLSTATSAGNWLMAINEAGVVSTPNPHQVMHAGLLQAGTITAAFAQIADAAIVTAKIKDLAVETLKIKDNAVNIPVGAYTESNINIVTDTTVQQISITTVGAFVSIWFGAVGYNNGGATSYSVKIVRDTTTIYTSGSVPFIAGSPFSSLITDSPGSGAHTYYLKFTRNAGDAYVRNRSMVVMEVIK
;
A
#
# COMPACT_ATOMS: atom_id res chain seq x y z
N MET A 1 -54.59 20.17 -3.59
CA MET A 1 -54.63 20.04 -2.12
C MET A 1 -54.05 18.71 -1.60
N TRP A 2 -53.73 17.73 -2.46
CA TRP A 2 -52.98 16.51 -2.07
C TRP A 2 -51.51 16.47 -2.54
N ALA A 3 -51.02 17.50 -3.23
CA ALA A 3 -49.61 17.70 -3.56
C ALA A 3 -48.89 18.68 -2.60
N LEU A 4 -49.63 19.29 -1.66
CA LEU A 4 -49.12 20.22 -0.65
C LEU A 4 -48.71 19.53 0.67
N LEU A 5 -48.95 18.21 0.79
CA LEU A 5 -48.55 17.41 1.96
C LEU A 5 -47.18 16.74 1.80
N TRP A 6 -46.63 16.66 0.59
CA TRP A 6 -45.27 16.11 0.34
C TRP A 6 -44.14 17.14 0.53
N PHE A 7 -44.49 18.42 0.73
CA PHE A 7 -43.54 19.53 0.91
C PHE A 7 -43.26 19.88 2.39
N LEU A 8 -43.84 19.15 3.35
CA LEU A 8 -43.80 19.50 4.78
C LEU A 8 -43.08 18.46 5.68
N PHE A 9 -42.44 17.43 5.11
CA PHE A 9 -41.87 16.31 5.88
C PHE A 9 -40.34 16.12 5.79
N LEU A 10 -39.56 17.08 5.26
CA LEU A 10 -38.10 16.94 5.10
C LEU A 10 -37.26 18.04 5.78
N TYR A 11 -37.82 18.69 6.80
CA TYR A 11 -37.08 19.55 7.73
C TYR A 11 -37.42 19.09 9.15
N VAL A 12 -36.41 19.06 10.05
CA VAL A 12 -36.37 18.49 11.42
C VAL A 12 -35.71 17.10 11.38
N VAL A 13 -34.45 16.89 11.74
CA VAL A 13 -33.40 17.71 12.33
C VAL A 13 -32.06 17.16 11.81
N VAL A 14 -31.08 18.04 11.58
CA VAL A 14 -29.76 17.65 11.08
C VAL A 14 -28.73 18.27 12.01
N PRO A 15 -27.80 17.49 12.61
CA PRO A 15 -26.72 18.06 13.40
C PRO A 15 -25.88 18.95 12.50
N VAL A 16 -25.83 20.23 12.84
CA VAL A 16 -25.23 21.32 12.04
C VAL A 16 -23.75 21.07 11.72
N GLY A 17 -23.06 20.22 12.49
CA GLY A 17 -21.65 19.86 12.29
C GLY A 17 -21.36 18.83 11.18
N LEU A 18 -22.22 17.81 11.03
CA LEU A 18 -22.12 16.75 10.00
C LEU A 18 -23.14 16.91 8.87
N GLY A 19 -24.13 17.80 9.03
CA GLY A 19 -25.15 18.10 8.02
C GLY A 19 -24.62 18.63 6.69
N TYR A 20 -23.40 19.17 6.70
CA TYR A 20 -22.67 19.52 5.48
C TYR A 20 -22.41 18.29 4.58
N LEU A 21 -22.07 17.14 5.18
CA LEU A 21 -21.93 15.86 4.46
C LEU A 21 -23.28 15.19 4.18
N GLY A 22 -24.24 15.30 5.10
CA GLY A 22 -25.59 14.73 4.97
C GLY A 22 -26.42 15.32 3.82
N GLY A 23 -26.13 16.55 3.38
CA GLY A 23 -26.71 17.13 2.16
C GLY A 23 -26.11 16.60 0.85
N MET A 24 -25.04 15.81 0.92
CA MET A 24 -24.22 15.37 -0.22
C MET A 24 -24.14 13.84 -0.37
N LEU A 25 -24.66 13.08 0.58
CA LEU A 25 -24.65 11.61 0.58
C LEU A 25 -26.06 11.04 0.78
N LEU A 26 -26.70 10.67 -0.34
CA LEU A 26 -27.72 9.62 -0.33
C LEU A 26 -27.10 8.41 -1.03
N ALA A 27 -26.97 7.29 -0.31
CA ALA A 27 -26.56 5.98 -0.84
C ALA A 27 -27.78 5.04 -0.96
N PRO A 28 -27.82 4.12 -1.96
CA PRO A 28 -28.87 3.12 -2.12
C PRO A 28 -28.59 1.79 -1.38
N ASP A 29 -29.63 0.94 -1.39
CA ASP A 29 -29.99 -0.21 -0.53
C ASP A 29 -29.03 -1.41 -0.33
N GLU A 30 -29.39 -2.14 0.75
CA GLU A 30 -28.86 -3.35 1.41
C GLU A 30 -28.39 -4.56 0.56
N PRO A 31 -27.53 -5.42 1.15
CA PRO A 31 -26.94 -6.61 0.51
C PRO A 31 -27.95 -7.75 0.28
N LYS A 32 -27.86 -8.40 -0.88
CA LYS A 32 -28.60 -9.64 -1.17
C LYS A 32 -27.91 -10.88 -0.56
N SER A 33 -28.72 -11.72 0.05
CA SER A 33 -28.42 -12.94 0.80
C SER A 33 -27.62 -14.01 0.03
N ILE A 34 -26.76 -14.72 0.77
CA ILE A 34 -26.01 -15.91 0.35
C ILE A 34 -26.88 -17.16 0.58
N GLU A 35 -27.09 -17.97 -0.46
CA GLU A 35 -27.59 -19.34 -0.32
C GLU A 35 -26.43 -20.36 -0.36
N PRO A 36 -26.45 -21.43 0.46
CA PRO A 36 -25.41 -22.46 0.49
C PRO A 36 -25.72 -23.59 -0.51
N ALA A 37 -24.68 -24.15 -1.14
CA ALA A 37 -24.82 -25.40 -1.89
C ALA A 37 -23.64 -26.34 -1.62
N GLU A 38 -23.99 -27.53 -1.15
CA GLU A 38 -23.16 -28.65 -0.75
C GLU A 38 -22.40 -29.30 -1.93
N GLY A 39 -21.33 -30.02 -1.59
CA GLY A 39 -20.32 -30.52 -2.52
C GLY A 39 -20.70 -31.73 -3.38
N THR A 40 -19.94 -31.90 -4.47
CA THR A 40 -19.66 -33.19 -5.11
C THR A 40 -18.44 -33.06 -6.06
N ALA A 41 -17.81 -34.19 -6.36
CA ALA A 41 -16.39 -34.35 -6.72
C ALA A 41 -15.92 -33.82 -8.11
N GLN A 42 -14.60 -33.64 -8.18
CA GLN A 42 -13.78 -33.01 -9.22
C GLN A 42 -13.87 -33.64 -10.62
N SER A 43 -14.08 -32.79 -11.63
CA SER A 43 -13.57 -32.96 -12.99
C SER A 43 -12.84 -31.68 -13.39
N THR A 44 -11.62 -31.79 -13.94
CA THR A 44 -10.81 -30.66 -14.38
C THR A 44 -11.45 -30.04 -15.63
N SER A 45 -12.31 -29.04 -15.41
CA SER A 45 -12.93 -28.24 -16.46
C SER A 45 -12.76 -26.75 -16.15
N TRP A 46 -12.40 -25.97 -17.17
CA TRP A 46 -12.21 -24.52 -17.05
C TRP A 46 -13.55 -23.80 -17.17
N ASN A 47 -14.19 -23.47 -16.03
CA ASN A 47 -15.48 -22.77 -15.99
C ASN A 47 -15.40 -21.38 -15.32
N PRO A 48 -14.78 -20.36 -15.94
CA PRO A 48 -14.84 -19.00 -15.41
C PRO A 48 -16.28 -18.48 -15.34
N ARG A 49 -16.59 -17.72 -14.28
CA ARG A 49 -17.82 -16.93 -14.16
C ARG A 49 -17.84 -15.91 -15.30
N THR A 50 -18.63 -16.16 -16.34
CA THR A 50 -18.84 -15.19 -17.41
C THR A 50 -19.76 -14.07 -16.95
N THR A 51 -19.33 -12.82 -17.10
CA THR A 51 -20.23 -11.69 -17.38
C THR A 51 -19.83 -11.04 -18.70
N GLN A 52 -19.93 -11.82 -19.79
CA GLN A 52 -20.04 -11.24 -21.13
C GLN A 52 -21.43 -10.61 -21.26
N SER A 53 -21.61 -9.43 -20.68
CA SER A 53 -22.77 -8.58 -20.96
C SER A 53 -22.28 -7.34 -21.69
N GLU A 54 -22.83 -7.08 -22.87
CA GLU A 54 -22.71 -5.77 -23.50
C GLU A 54 -23.35 -4.70 -22.61
N GLY A 55 -22.76 -3.51 -22.56
CA GLY A 55 -23.26 -2.39 -21.74
C GLY A 55 -22.72 -2.32 -20.31
N LEU A 56 -21.77 -3.18 -19.90
CA LEU A 56 -21.06 -2.99 -18.64
C LEU A 56 -20.15 -1.75 -18.71
N ALA A 57 -20.14 -0.96 -17.64
CA ALA A 57 -19.24 0.19 -17.53
C ALA A 57 -17.78 -0.30 -17.50
N ARG A 58 -16.94 0.36 -18.28
CA ARG A 58 -15.51 0.08 -18.32
C ARG A 58 -14.85 0.75 -17.11
N PRO A 59 -14.14 0.01 -16.25
CA PRO A 59 -13.55 0.59 -15.06
C PRO A 59 -12.44 1.57 -15.44
N ARG A 60 -12.48 2.74 -14.82
CA ARG A 60 -11.46 3.78 -14.89
C ARG A 60 -10.89 3.93 -13.49
N ALA A 61 -9.61 3.62 -13.33
CA ALA A 61 -8.96 3.65 -12.03
C ALA A 61 -7.85 4.69 -11.97
N TYR A 62 -7.58 5.15 -10.75
CA TYR A 62 -6.52 6.10 -10.44
C TYR A 62 -5.75 5.62 -9.22
N GLY A 63 -4.43 5.78 -9.23
CA GLY A 63 -3.58 5.31 -8.14
C GLY A 63 -3.53 3.78 -8.07
N LYS A 64 -3.10 3.24 -6.92
CA LYS A 64 -2.79 1.81 -6.77
C LYS A 64 -3.99 1.01 -6.28
N ASN A 65 -4.68 0.30 -7.17
CA ASN A 65 -5.87 -0.49 -6.83
C ASN A 65 -5.74 -1.97 -7.22
N LEU A 66 -6.62 -2.80 -6.65
CA LEU A 66 -6.84 -4.19 -7.05
C LEU A 66 -7.98 -4.27 -8.07
N HIS A 67 -7.66 -4.76 -9.26
CA HIS A 67 -8.59 -4.90 -10.37
C HIS A 67 -9.02 -6.34 -10.53
N HIS A 68 -10.32 -6.56 -10.60
CA HIS A 68 -10.87 -7.81 -11.09
C HIS A 68 -11.01 -7.71 -12.61
N GLY A 69 -10.28 -8.56 -13.32
CA GLY A 69 -10.29 -8.50 -14.77
C GLY A 69 -11.55 -9.08 -15.39
N ASN A 70 -12.09 -8.42 -16.42
CA ASN A 70 -13.15 -9.00 -17.23
C ASN A 70 -12.55 -9.87 -18.34
N ILE A 71 -12.99 -11.13 -18.44
CA ILE A 71 -12.49 -12.06 -19.44
C ILE A 71 -13.08 -11.71 -20.80
N VAL A 72 -12.22 -11.20 -21.67
CA VAL A 72 -12.53 -10.81 -23.03
C VAL A 72 -12.66 -12.00 -23.96
N SER A 73 -11.72 -12.93 -23.86
CA SER A 73 -11.64 -14.11 -24.73
C SER A 73 -10.89 -15.22 -24.01
N LYS A 74 -11.30 -16.47 -24.24
CA LYS A 74 -10.63 -17.66 -23.74
C LYS A 74 -10.70 -18.78 -24.76
N TRP A 75 -9.63 -19.55 -24.89
CA TRP A 75 -9.63 -20.82 -25.61
C TRP A 75 -8.52 -21.73 -25.07
N THR A 76 -8.62 -23.03 -25.31
CA THR A 76 -7.55 -23.99 -24.97
C THR A 76 -6.82 -24.46 -26.22
N ASP A 77 -5.54 -24.79 -26.14
CA ASP A 77 -4.74 -25.37 -27.22
C ASP A 77 -3.86 -26.51 -26.67
N VAL A 78 -3.07 -27.15 -27.53
CA VAL A 78 -2.20 -28.26 -27.13
C VAL A 78 -0.73 -27.88 -27.33
N ASP A 79 0.10 -28.16 -26.33
CA ASP A 79 1.56 -28.00 -26.37
C ASP A 79 2.24 -29.14 -27.16
N GLY A 80 3.51 -28.97 -27.55
CA GLY A 80 4.30 -30.02 -28.24
C GLY A 80 4.51 -31.33 -27.45
N ASN A 81 4.05 -31.38 -26.20
CA ASN A 81 4.06 -32.55 -25.31
C ASN A 81 2.65 -33.10 -25.03
N ASP A 82 1.66 -32.81 -25.90
CA ASP A 82 0.26 -33.28 -25.79
C ASP A 82 -0.47 -32.83 -24.50
N ARG A 83 -0.02 -31.72 -23.89
CA ARG A 83 -0.63 -31.09 -22.70
C ARG A 83 -1.54 -29.93 -23.10
N GLU A 84 -2.65 -29.74 -22.40
CA GLU A 84 -3.55 -28.60 -22.63
C GLU A 84 -2.92 -27.29 -22.14
N ILE A 85 -2.99 -26.25 -22.97
CA ILE A 85 -2.61 -24.87 -22.68
C ILE A 85 -3.88 -24.03 -22.70
N LEU A 86 -4.07 -23.18 -21.70
CA LEU A 86 -5.10 -22.16 -21.68
C LEU A 86 -4.55 -20.83 -22.22
N TYR A 87 -5.28 -20.22 -23.14
CA TYR A 87 -5.13 -18.84 -23.56
C TYR A 87 -6.30 -18.02 -23.02
N MET A 88 -5.99 -16.91 -22.36
CA MET A 88 -6.98 -15.98 -21.83
C MET A 88 -6.56 -14.54 -22.09
N VAL A 89 -7.48 -13.72 -22.60
CA VAL A 89 -7.33 -12.26 -22.65
C VAL A 89 -8.25 -11.67 -21.61
N VAL A 90 -7.70 -10.80 -20.78
CA VAL A 90 -8.42 -10.15 -19.70
C VAL A 90 -8.29 -8.63 -19.85
N GLU A 91 -9.42 -7.93 -19.82
CA GLU A 91 -9.49 -6.47 -19.78
C GLU A 91 -9.57 -6.01 -18.33
N HIS A 92 -8.62 -5.17 -17.92
CA HIS A 92 -8.53 -4.69 -16.54
C HIS A 92 -8.87 -3.20 -16.37
N GLY A 93 -9.20 -2.51 -17.48
CA GLY A 93 -9.72 -1.14 -17.44
C GLY A 93 -9.32 -0.26 -18.63
N ASP A 94 -9.62 1.03 -18.49
CA ASP A 94 -9.22 2.12 -19.39
C ASP A 94 -7.71 2.41 -19.27
N GLY A 95 -7.02 2.53 -20.41
CA GLY A 95 -5.60 2.93 -20.46
C GLY A 95 -5.42 4.43 -20.79
N PRO A 96 -4.18 4.95 -20.79
CA PRO A 96 -2.91 4.26 -20.58
C PRO A 96 -2.56 4.06 -19.09
N THR A 97 -1.92 2.94 -18.75
CA THR A 97 -1.58 2.56 -17.37
C THR A 97 -0.11 2.21 -17.19
N ILE A 98 0.39 2.16 -15.94
CA ILE A 98 1.79 1.81 -15.71
C ILE A 98 1.97 0.32 -16.01
N GLY A 99 3.10 -0.04 -16.62
CA GLY A 99 3.41 -1.44 -16.93
C GLY A 99 3.30 -2.33 -15.69
N ILE A 100 2.56 -3.41 -15.85
CA ILE A 100 2.34 -4.44 -14.86
C ILE A 100 3.59 -5.32 -14.80
N GLY A 101 4.44 -5.12 -13.78
CA GLY A 101 5.52 -6.05 -13.47
C GLY A 101 5.03 -7.49 -13.24
N SER A 102 5.90 -8.49 -13.36
CA SER A 102 5.50 -9.92 -13.26
C SER A 102 4.89 -10.33 -11.91
N ASN A 103 5.09 -9.55 -10.84
CA ASN A 103 4.67 -9.89 -9.47
C ASN A 103 3.32 -9.29 -9.04
N ILE A 104 2.56 -8.70 -9.97
CA ILE A 104 1.32 -8.00 -9.63
C ILE A 104 0.07 -8.57 -10.31
N VAL A 105 0.23 -9.63 -11.12
CA VAL A 105 -0.88 -10.46 -11.59
C VAL A 105 -1.03 -11.64 -10.62
N TYR A 106 -2.24 -11.86 -10.14
CA TYR A 106 -2.61 -12.96 -9.27
C TYR A 106 -3.56 -13.90 -10.02
N LEU A 107 -3.24 -15.19 -9.98
CA LEU A 107 -4.08 -16.27 -10.45
C LEU A 107 -4.54 -17.06 -9.23
N ASN A 108 -5.84 -17.11 -8.97
CA ASN A 108 -6.41 -17.79 -7.80
C ASN A 108 -5.72 -17.38 -6.48
N ASP A 109 -5.58 -16.07 -6.26
CA ASP A 109 -4.94 -15.46 -5.08
C ASP A 109 -3.44 -15.77 -4.89
N GLN A 110 -2.78 -16.35 -5.89
CA GLN A 110 -1.35 -16.58 -5.90
C GLN A 110 -0.67 -15.73 -6.99
N PRO A 111 0.49 -15.11 -6.72
CA PRO A 111 1.26 -14.41 -7.75
C PRO A 111 1.51 -15.32 -8.96
N ALA A 112 1.29 -14.79 -10.16
CA ALA A 112 1.47 -15.54 -11.40
C ALA A 112 2.92 -16.04 -11.58
N SER A 113 3.89 -15.34 -10.99
CA SER A 113 5.30 -15.72 -10.93
C SER A 113 5.55 -17.05 -10.22
N ASN A 114 4.63 -17.50 -9.37
CA ASN A 114 4.76 -18.79 -8.68
C ASN A 114 4.55 -19.99 -9.63
N PHE A 115 4.03 -19.74 -10.83
CA PHE A 115 3.76 -20.77 -11.83
C PHE A 115 4.82 -20.69 -12.95
N GLY A 116 5.71 -21.68 -13.02
CA GLY A 116 6.81 -21.71 -14.00
C GLY A 116 6.37 -21.81 -15.47
N ASP A 117 5.16 -22.33 -15.72
CA ASP A 117 4.60 -22.54 -17.06
C ASP A 117 3.53 -21.50 -17.45
N VAL A 118 3.58 -20.30 -16.84
CA VAL A 118 2.69 -19.18 -17.15
C VAL A 118 3.48 -18.08 -17.87
N ASN A 119 3.05 -17.76 -19.09
CA ASN A 119 3.56 -16.63 -19.86
C ASN A 119 2.51 -15.51 -19.89
N ILE A 120 2.93 -14.30 -19.50
CA ILE A 120 2.09 -13.12 -19.46
C ILE A 120 2.58 -12.11 -20.49
N GLN A 121 1.66 -11.60 -21.30
CA GLN A 121 1.86 -10.44 -22.14
C GLN A 121 0.94 -9.32 -21.67
N GLU A 122 1.46 -8.11 -21.67
CA GLU A 122 0.71 -6.94 -21.24
C GLU A 122 0.53 -5.95 -22.39
N ARG A 123 -0.60 -5.23 -22.38
CA ARG A 123 -0.79 -4.00 -23.12
C ARG A 123 -1.33 -2.91 -22.20
N LEU A 124 -0.67 -1.74 -22.24
CA LEU A 124 -0.95 -0.61 -21.36
C LEU A 124 -2.24 0.14 -21.70
N GLY A 125 -2.87 -0.16 -22.84
CA GLY A 125 -4.09 0.52 -23.29
C GLY A 125 -3.83 1.90 -23.88
N THR A 126 -2.68 2.12 -24.51
CA THR A 126 -2.41 3.30 -25.33
C THR A 126 -3.22 3.25 -26.63
N MET A 127 -3.44 4.40 -27.27
CA MET A 127 -4.12 4.44 -28.58
C MET A 127 -3.31 3.72 -29.68
N ASP A 128 -1.97 3.77 -29.62
CA ASP A 128 -1.06 3.15 -30.60
C ASP A 128 -0.62 1.72 -30.25
N GLN A 129 -1.43 0.95 -29.53
CA GLN A 129 -0.99 -0.37 -29.07
C GLN A 129 -0.91 -1.43 -30.18
N THR A 130 0.07 -2.33 -30.07
CA THR A 130 0.25 -3.45 -30.99
C THR A 130 -0.64 -4.64 -30.60
N VAL A 131 -0.92 -5.51 -31.58
CA VAL A 131 -1.65 -6.77 -31.36
C VAL A 131 -0.84 -7.69 -30.43
N MET A 132 -1.51 -8.48 -29.59
CA MET A 132 -0.88 -9.46 -28.70
C MET A 132 -0.43 -10.71 -29.46
N THR A 133 0.83 -11.10 -29.27
CA THR A 133 1.44 -12.23 -29.99
C THR A 133 0.85 -13.54 -29.50
N GLY A 134 0.33 -14.36 -30.41
CA GLY A 134 -0.39 -15.59 -30.08
C GLY A 134 -1.88 -15.39 -29.77
N PHE A 135 -2.36 -14.14 -29.71
CA PHE A 135 -3.77 -13.79 -29.58
C PHE A 135 -4.34 -13.13 -30.86
N GLU A 136 -3.66 -13.33 -31.98
CA GLU A 136 -3.97 -12.71 -33.28
C GLU A 136 -5.21 -13.30 -33.96
N LYS A 137 -5.65 -14.48 -33.50
CA LYS A 137 -6.78 -15.21 -34.06
C LYS A 137 -7.91 -15.23 -33.06
N THR A 138 -9.10 -14.91 -33.53
CA THR A 138 -10.30 -15.09 -32.71
C THR A 138 -10.74 -16.54 -32.88
N LYS A 139 -10.76 -17.30 -31.78
CA LYS A 139 -11.27 -18.68 -31.74
C LYS A 139 -12.59 -18.70 -30.98
N LEU A 140 -13.68 -19.06 -31.66
CA LEU A 140 -14.98 -19.31 -31.02
C LEU A 140 -15.04 -20.79 -30.63
N GLN A 141 -15.06 -21.08 -29.34
CA GLN A 141 -14.97 -22.45 -28.82
C GLN A 141 -16.32 -23.00 -28.38
N TYR A 142 -16.69 -24.15 -28.93
CA TYR A 142 -17.85 -24.95 -28.55
C TYR A 142 -17.37 -26.18 -27.76
N ASN A 143 -17.72 -26.24 -26.48
CA ASN A 143 -17.38 -27.38 -25.62
C ASN A 143 -18.42 -28.49 -25.82
N ILE A 144 -17.98 -29.68 -26.24
CA ILE A 144 -18.86 -30.83 -26.51
C ILE A 144 -18.78 -31.83 -25.36
N GLY A 145 -17.56 -32.26 -25.00
CA GLY A 145 -17.32 -33.12 -23.84
C GLY A 145 -17.91 -34.54 -23.95
N THR A 146 -18.17 -35.02 -25.16
CA THR A 146 -18.81 -36.32 -25.41
C THR A 146 -17.77 -37.42 -25.61
N GLU A 147 -17.96 -38.58 -24.98
CA GLU A 147 -17.16 -39.78 -25.24
C GLU A 147 -17.48 -40.35 -26.63
N LEU A 148 -16.43 -40.65 -27.41
CA LEU A 148 -16.53 -41.30 -28.70
C LEU A 148 -16.51 -42.82 -28.53
N VAL A 149 -17.68 -43.44 -28.70
CA VAL A 149 -17.87 -44.89 -28.60
C VAL A 149 -17.50 -45.57 -29.93
N TYR A 150 -17.06 -46.83 -29.85
CA TYR A 150 -16.70 -47.61 -31.02
C TYR A 150 -17.85 -47.68 -32.04
N ASN A 151 -17.57 -47.27 -33.28
CA ASN A 151 -18.51 -47.31 -34.41
C ASN A 151 -19.80 -46.50 -34.19
N GLU A 152 -19.79 -45.54 -33.26
CA GLU A 152 -20.86 -44.55 -33.09
C GLU A 152 -20.35 -43.18 -33.56
N ALA A 153 -21.07 -42.61 -34.51
CA ALA A 153 -20.77 -41.31 -35.10
C ALA A 153 -21.34 -40.18 -34.24
N GLN A 154 -20.51 -39.17 -33.95
CA GLN A 154 -20.92 -37.91 -33.34
C GLN A 154 -20.82 -36.79 -34.37
N THR A 155 -21.94 -36.11 -34.64
CA THR A 155 -21.99 -35.02 -35.62
C THR A 155 -22.00 -33.66 -34.94
N PHE A 156 -21.24 -32.71 -35.46
CA PHE A 156 -21.24 -31.31 -35.09
C PHE A 156 -21.53 -30.45 -36.33
N THR A 157 -22.49 -29.54 -36.24
CA THR A 157 -22.80 -28.57 -37.30
C THR A 157 -22.31 -27.20 -36.85
N THR A 158 -21.53 -26.52 -37.69
CA THR A 158 -21.05 -25.15 -37.40
C THR A 158 -22.23 -24.18 -37.30
N PRO A 159 -22.40 -23.45 -36.19
CA PRO A 159 -23.50 -22.50 -36.05
C PRO A 159 -23.37 -21.28 -36.97
N ASN A 160 -22.15 -20.83 -37.24
CA ASN A 160 -21.88 -19.68 -38.09
C ASN A 160 -21.39 -20.12 -39.48
N ASP A 161 -21.26 -19.17 -40.40
CA ASP A 161 -20.66 -19.35 -41.73
C ASP A 161 -19.46 -18.43 -41.96
N PHE A 162 -19.19 -17.51 -41.02
CA PHE A 162 -18.11 -16.52 -41.10
C PHE A 162 -16.86 -16.95 -40.32
N PHE A 163 -16.18 -17.98 -40.80
CA PHE A 163 -14.88 -18.41 -40.29
C PHE A 163 -13.90 -18.67 -41.43
N ASP A 164 -12.60 -18.60 -41.13
CA ASP A 164 -11.53 -18.87 -42.06
C ASP A 164 -10.99 -20.31 -41.92
N ASP A 165 -11.20 -20.97 -40.77
CA ASP A 165 -10.81 -22.38 -40.53
C ASP A 165 -11.60 -23.00 -39.36
N ILE A 166 -11.55 -24.33 -39.21
CA ILE A 166 -12.15 -25.09 -38.11
C ILE A 166 -11.07 -25.95 -37.42
N GLU A 167 -11.02 -25.90 -36.09
CA GLU A 167 -10.18 -26.77 -35.25
C GLU A 167 -11.04 -27.70 -34.40
N TYR A 168 -10.60 -28.92 -34.16
CA TYR A 168 -11.22 -29.81 -33.18
C TYR A 168 -10.19 -30.44 -32.25
N MET A 169 -10.58 -30.61 -30.98
CA MET A 169 -9.72 -31.15 -29.95
C MET A 169 -10.25 -32.48 -29.42
N VAL A 170 -9.38 -33.48 -29.42
CA VAL A 170 -9.64 -34.82 -28.92
C VAL A 170 -8.83 -35.02 -27.64
N SER A 171 -9.43 -35.68 -26.65
CA SER A 171 -8.80 -35.94 -25.36
C SER A 171 -8.87 -37.42 -24.98
N PHE A 172 -7.84 -37.88 -24.27
CA PHE A 172 -7.73 -39.20 -23.68
C PHE A 172 -7.60 -39.05 -22.16
N PRO A 173 -8.71 -38.93 -21.41
CA PRO A 173 -8.69 -38.54 -19.99
C PRO A 173 -7.90 -39.50 -19.08
N ASN A 174 -7.83 -40.78 -19.47
CA ASN A 174 -7.18 -41.84 -18.70
C ASN A 174 -5.83 -42.28 -19.31
N GLY A 175 -5.28 -41.48 -20.23
CA GLY A 175 -4.15 -41.85 -21.05
C GLY A 175 -4.45 -43.00 -22.02
N ILE A 176 -3.40 -43.53 -22.64
CA ILE A 176 -3.47 -44.63 -23.60
C ILE A 176 -2.47 -45.71 -23.16
N TYR A 177 -2.97 -46.89 -22.79
CA TYR A 177 -2.14 -48.05 -22.45
C TYR A 177 -2.94 -49.36 -22.43
N LYS A 178 -2.23 -50.49 -22.43
CA LYS A 178 -2.77 -51.84 -22.30
C LYS A 178 -2.20 -52.52 -21.05
N ARG A 179 -3.06 -53.08 -20.20
CA ARG A 179 -2.66 -53.90 -19.03
C ARG A 179 -2.43 -55.35 -19.44
N GLN A 180 -1.30 -55.93 -19.02
CA GLN A 180 -1.01 -57.35 -19.18
C GLN A 180 -1.45 -58.16 -17.95
N LYS A 181 -1.45 -59.50 -18.06
CA LYS A 181 -1.90 -60.42 -16.98
C LYS A 181 -0.96 -60.43 -15.75
N ASP A 182 0.28 -60.02 -15.95
CA ASP A 182 1.34 -59.86 -14.96
C ASP A 182 1.28 -58.51 -14.22
N GLY A 183 0.39 -57.60 -14.63
CA GLY A 183 0.27 -56.25 -14.07
C GLY A 183 1.08 -55.19 -14.81
N ASP A 184 1.91 -55.56 -15.80
CA ASP A 184 2.73 -54.62 -16.56
C ASP A 184 1.93 -53.87 -17.64
N ARG A 185 2.38 -52.65 -17.95
CA ARG A 185 1.77 -51.76 -18.97
C ARG A 185 2.53 -51.84 -20.30
N ARG A 186 1.80 -51.93 -21.41
CA ARG A 186 2.34 -51.86 -22.78
C ARG A 186 1.62 -50.81 -23.61
N SER A 187 2.27 -50.41 -24.70
CA SER A 187 1.73 -49.41 -25.58
C SER A 187 0.43 -49.83 -26.29
N ALA A 188 -0.49 -48.89 -26.48
CA ALA A 188 -1.75 -49.08 -27.22
C ALA A 188 -1.94 -47.97 -28.26
N ARG A 189 -2.70 -48.26 -29.32
CA ARG A 189 -2.99 -47.35 -30.45
C ARG A 189 -4.49 -47.13 -30.55
N VAL A 190 -4.89 -45.93 -30.93
CA VAL A 190 -6.30 -45.55 -31.17
C VAL A 190 -6.40 -44.88 -32.54
N ASP A 191 -7.51 -45.11 -33.23
CA ASP A 191 -7.86 -44.55 -34.52
C ASP A 191 -9.18 -43.77 -34.41
N LEU A 192 -9.19 -42.62 -35.07
CA LEU A 192 -10.35 -41.76 -35.26
C LEU A 192 -10.60 -41.66 -36.77
N GLN A 193 -11.87 -41.67 -37.18
CA GLN A 193 -12.30 -41.26 -38.50
C GLN A 193 -13.06 -39.94 -38.37
N VAL A 194 -12.76 -38.97 -39.24
CA VAL A 194 -13.47 -37.70 -39.33
C VAL A 194 -14.02 -37.55 -40.73
N ARG A 195 -15.28 -37.19 -40.87
CA ARG A 195 -15.90 -36.85 -42.17
C ARG A 195 -16.42 -35.44 -42.13
N VAL A 196 -16.27 -34.72 -43.23
CA VAL A 196 -16.78 -33.35 -43.34
C VAL A 196 -17.65 -33.21 -44.58
N ARG A 197 -18.67 -32.36 -44.50
CA ARG A 197 -19.39 -31.89 -45.68
C ARG A 197 -19.84 -30.44 -45.50
N PRO A 198 -20.01 -29.66 -46.57
CA PRO A 198 -20.91 -28.53 -46.54
C PRO A 198 -22.31 -28.99 -46.13
N VAL A 199 -23.07 -28.18 -45.38
CA VAL A 199 -24.46 -28.51 -45.02
C VAL A 199 -25.26 -28.80 -46.30
N GLY A 200 -25.82 -30.00 -46.42
CA GLY A 200 -26.55 -30.47 -47.62
C GLY A 200 -25.67 -30.97 -48.78
N GLY A 201 -24.35 -31.04 -48.60
CA GLY A 201 -23.38 -31.55 -49.57
C GLY A 201 -23.01 -33.03 -49.41
N ALA A 202 -22.00 -33.47 -50.16
CA ALA A 202 -21.43 -34.82 -50.07
C ALA A 202 -20.35 -34.90 -48.98
N TRP A 203 -20.24 -36.05 -48.30
CA TRP A 203 -19.20 -36.32 -47.31
C TRP A 203 -17.83 -36.49 -47.98
N SER A 204 -16.85 -35.73 -47.52
CA SER A 204 -15.42 -36.04 -47.64
C SER A 204 -14.98 -36.85 -46.43
N ASP A 205 -14.28 -37.95 -46.68
CA ASP A 205 -13.51 -38.63 -45.64
C ASP A 205 -12.22 -37.83 -45.42
N GLU A 206 -12.07 -37.23 -44.25
CA GLU A 206 -10.79 -36.72 -43.79
C GLU A 206 -10.06 -37.89 -43.15
N SER A 207 -8.79 -38.13 -43.52
CA SER A 207 -8.00 -39.19 -42.87
C SER A 207 -7.33 -38.63 -41.63
N PRO A 208 -7.83 -38.85 -40.40
CA PRO A 208 -7.19 -38.35 -39.21
C PRO A 208 -5.98 -39.23 -38.88
N PRO A 209 -5.07 -38.74 -38.04
CA PRO A 209 -3.92 -39.51 -37.65
C PRO A 209 -4.35 -40.69 -36.78
N SER A 210 -3.66 -41.80 -36.96
CA SER A 210 -3.61 -42.78 -35.90
C SER A 210 -2.76 -42.27 -34.75
N PHE A 211 -3.27 -42.33 -33.53
CA PHE A 211 -2.52 -41.97 -32.35
C PHE A 211 -1.51 -43.10 -32.10
N ASP A 212 -0.22 -42.80 -32.31
CA ASP A 212 0.91 -43.74 -32.21
C ASP A 212 0.94 -44.50 -30.86
N PRO A 213 1.68 -45.61 -30.74
CA PRO A 213 1.60 -46.47 -29.55
C PRO A 213 2.12 -45.78 -28.27
N TYR A 214 1.20 -45.26 -27.45
CA TYR A 214 1.48 -44.65 -26.14
C TYR A 214 1.38 -45.66 -25.00
N ASN A 215 2.18 -45.47 -23.94
CA ASN A 215 2.17 -46.24 -22.70
C ASN A 215 2.11 -45.31 -21.47
N THR A 216 1.11 -44.44 -21.41
CA THR A 216 0.98 -43.44 -20.35
C THR A 216 -0.38 -43.52 -19.67
N VAL A 217 -0.40 -43.18 -18.39
CA VAL A 217 -1.62 -42.99 -17.58
C VAL A 217 -2.01 -41.53 -17.46
N GLU A 218 -1.17 -40.63 -17.99
CA GLU A 218 -1.43 -39.19 -18.01
C GLU A 218 -2.43 -38.85 -19.12
N PRO A 219 -3.31 -37.86 -18.90
CA PRO A 219 -4.22 -37.39 -19.94
C PRO A 219 -3.46 -36.86 -21.16
N LEU A 220 -3.89 -37.24 -22.37
CA LEU A 220 -3.34 -36.73 -23.62
C LEU A 220 -4.38 -35.88 -24.35
N TYR A 221 -3.94 -34.80 -24.97
CA TYR A 221 -4.77 -33.90 -25.76
C TYR A 221 -4.16 -33.74 -27.15
N PHE A 222 -4.99 -33.73 -28.19
CA PHE A 222 -4.57 -33.51 -29.56
C PHE A 222 -5.50 -32.53 -30.25
N ASN A 223 -4.91 -31.62 -31.04
CA ASN A 223 -5.63 -30.59 -31.75
C ASN A 223 -5.35 -30.70 -33.25
N PHE A 224 -6.40 -30.61 -34.06
CA PHE A 224 -6.34 -30.78 -35.51
C PHE A 224 -7.06 -29.63 -36.21
N LYS A 225 -6.42 -29.06 -37.24
CA LYS A 225 -7.03 -28.10 -38.16
C LYS A 225 -7.61 -28.83 -39.35
N LEU A 226 -8.79 -28.40 -39.75
CA LEU A 226 -9.44 -28.99 -40.91
C LEU A 226 -8.81 -28.50 -42.23
N SER A 227 -8.25 -27.28 -42.23
CA SER A 227 -7.46 -26.76 -43.35
C SER A 227 -6.22 -27.58 -43.72
N ASP A 228 -5.69 -28.40 -42.80
CA ASP A 228 -4.55 -29.29 -43.07
C ASP A 228 -4.94 -30.44 -44.03
N TYR A 229 -6.23 -30.77 -44.12
CA TYR A 229 -6.74 -31.92 -44.88
C TYR A 229 -7.68 -31.52 -46.02
N MET A 230 -8.44 -30.43 -45.89
CA MET A 230 -9.36 -29.93 -46.92
C MET A 230 -9.38 -28.39 -47.00
N THR A 231 -9.82 -27.84 -48.14
CA THR A 231 -10.01 -26.39 -48.28
C THR A 231 -11.34 -25.94 -47.68
N ILE A 232 -11.29 -25.03 -46.71
CA ILE A 232 -12.47 -24.40 -46.10
C ILE A 232 -12.81 -23.10 -46.85
N THR A 233 -14.09 -22.95 -47.21
CA THR A 233 -14.60 -21.77 -47.90
C THR A 233 -15.41 -20.92 -46.94
N LYS A 234 -15.04 -19.64 -46.83
CA LYS A 234 -15.75 -18.66 -46.01
C LYS A 234 -17.16 -18.41 -46.55
N GLY A 235 -18.15 -18.31 -45.66
CA GLY A 235 -19.57 -18.15 -46.00
C GLY A 235 -20.33 -19.45 -46.22
N VAL A 236 -19.75 -20.60 -45.84
CA VAL A 236 -20.37 -21.93 -45.96
C VAL A 236 -20.36 -22.60 -44.59
N GLN A 237 -21.51 -23.16 -44.18
CA GLN A 237 -21.61 -23.98 -42.98
C GLN A 237 -21.16 -25.42 -43.28
N TYR A 238 -20.51 -26.05 -42.32
CA TYR A 238 -20.01 -27.42 -42.41
C TYR A 238 -20.63 -28.33 -41.34
N GLU A 239 -20.84 -29.59 -41.70
CA GLU A 239 -21.14 -30.68 -40.77
C GLU A 239 -19.93 -31.60 -40.69
N ILE A 240 -19.56 -31.95 -39.46
CA ILE A 240 -18.37 -32.73 -39.14
C ILE A 240 -18.80 -33.95 -38.32
N GLU A 241 -18.45 -35.14 -38.78
CA GLU A 241 -18.75 -36.41 -38.13
C GLU A 241 -17.46 -37.02 -37.56
N PHE A 242 -17.48 -37.39 -36.29
CA PHE A 242 -16.36 -38.02 -35.57
C PHE A 242 -16.74 -39.45 -35.18
N THR A 243 -15.95 -40.44 -35.60
CA THR A 243 -16.21 -41.86 -35.30
C THR A 243 -14.95 -42.54 -34.79
N LYS A 244 -15.02 -43.18 -33.61
CA LYS A 244 -13.92 -44.04 -33.11
C LYS A 244 -13.95 -45.38 -33.84
N THR A 245 -12.85 -45.76 -34.48
CA THR A 245 -12.76 -47.01 -35.28
C THR A 245 -11.99 -48.13 -34.58
N THR A 246 -11.35 -47.85 -33.43
CA THR A 246 -10.67 -48.89 -32.63
C THR A 246 -11.59 -49.52 -31.60
N VAL A 247 -11.60 -50.86 -31.55
CA VAL A 247 -12.34 -51.65 -30.55
C VAL A 247 -11.66 -51.54 -29.18
N GLY A 248 -12.42 -51.19 -28.15
CA GLY A 248 -11.99 -51.29 -26.75
C GLY A 248 -12.15 -52.71 -26.22
N GLY A 249 -11.22 -53.19 -25.41
CA GLY A 249 -11.36 -54.45 -24.67
C GLY A 249 -11.01 -54.25 -23.20
N ASP A 250 -11.40 -55.19 -22.33
CA ASP A 250 -11.31 -55.07 -20.85
C ASP A 250 -9.91 -54.74 -20.29
N ARG A 251 -8.86 -54.91 -21.09
CA ARG A 251 -7.47 -54.63 -20.73
C ARG A 251 -6.87 -53.38 -21.39
N TYR A 252 -7.64 -52.72 -22.26
CA TYR A 252 -7.23 -51.52 -22.97
C TYR A 252 -7.87 -50.30 -22.33
N THR A 253 -7.06 -49.33 -21.96
CA THR A 253 -7.53 -47.99 -21.59
C THR A 253 -7.34 -47.10 -22.81
N THR A 254 -8.43 -46.88 -23.56
CA THR A 254 -8.46 -46.13 -24.83
C THR A 254 -9.68 -45.19 -24.91
N THR A 255 -10.20 -44.76 -23.76
CA THR A 255 -11.32 -43.81 -23.68
C THR A 255 -10.94 -42.53 -24.42
N MET A 256 -11.70 -42.21 -25.46
CA MET A 256 -11.49 -41.04 -26.32
C MET A 256 -12.71 -40.16 -26.21
N SER A 257 -12.52 -38.87 -26.00
CA SER A 257 -13.61 -37.90 -25.87
C SER A 257 -13.37 -36.71 -26.79
N LEU A 258 -14.41 -36.30 -27.53
CA LEU A 258 -14.43 -35.06 -28.28
C LEU A 258 -14.60 -33.90 -27.30
N ARG A 259 -13.54 -33.12 -27.11
CA ARG A 259 -13.49 -32.09 -26.07
C ARG A 259 -14.15 -30.81 -26.55
N SER A 260 -13.72 -30.29 -27.70
CA SER A 260 -14.24 -29.05 -28.27
C SER A 260 -14.07 -28.98 -29.79
N VAL A 261 -14.92 -28.19 -30.44
CA VAL A 261 -14.77 -27.75 -31.82
C VAL A 261 -14.71 -26.21 -31.82
N ARG A 262 -13.88 -25.64 -32.69
CA ARG A 262 -13.56 -24.21 -32.71
C ARG A 262 -13.63 -23.66 -34.11
N GLU A 263 -14.32 -22.53 -34.26
CA GLU A 263 -14.30 -21.73 -35.47
C GLU A 263 -13.20 -20.65 -35.34
N ILE A 264 -12.32 -20.55 -36.33
CA ILE A 264 -11.18 -19.62 -36.32
C ILE A 264 -11.44 -18.48 -37.31
N VAL A 265 -11.33 -17.25 -36.83
CA VAL A 265 -11.32 -16.04 -37.65
C VAL A 265 -9.93 -15.42 -37.57
N ASN A 266 -9.24 -15.33 -38.71
CA ASN A 266 -7.89 -14.78 -38.85
C ASN A 266 -7.95 -13.25 -38.98
N VAL A 267 -8.51 -12.58 -37.98
CA VAL A 267 -8.51 -11.11 -37.89
C VAL A 267 -7.77 -10.69 -36.63
N ALA A 268 -6.70 -9.94 -36.82
CA ALA A 268 -5.91 -9.37 -35.75
C ALA A 268 -6.63 -8.12 -35.20
N PHE A 269 -7.04 -8.16 -33.94
CA PHE A 269 -7.69 -7.03 -33.27
C PHE A 269 -6.71 -6.30 -32.35
N ALA A 270 -6.34 -5.07 -32.72
CA ALA A 270 -5.84 -4.10 -31.77
C ALA A 270 -7.04 -3.48 -31.02
N ARG A 271 -6.95 -3.37 -29.70
CA ARG A 271 -8.04 -2.86 -28.83
C ARG A 271 -7.65 -1.52 -28.19
N PRO A 272 -7.48 -0.44 -28.97
CA PRO A 272 -6.90 0.82 -28.48
C PRO A 272 -7.69 1.37 -27.26
N GLY A 273 -6.98 2.02 -26.34
CA GLY A 273 -7.58 2.57 -25.12
C GLY A 273 -7.97 1.54 -24.05
N LYS A 274 -7.71 0.24 -24.27
CA LYS A 274 -8.01 -0.83 -23.30
C LYS A 274 -6.74 -1.45 -22.79
N ALA A 275 -6.58 -1.45 -21.47
CA ALA A 275 -5.48 -2.15 -20.83
C ALA A 275 -5.79 -3.65 -20.76
N LEU A 276 -4.89 -4.48 -21.29
CA LEU A 276 -5.12 -5.90 -21.50
C LEU A 276 -3.98 -6.74 -20.96
N ILE A 277 -4.32 -7.91 -20.45
CA ILE A 277 -3.38 -8.96 -20.09
C ILE A 277 -3.71 -10.22 -20.88
N GLY A 278 -2.74 -10.72 -21.62
CA GLY A 278 -2.77 -12.03 -22.27
C GLY A 278 -2.06 -13.04 -21.40
N ILE A 279 -2.76 -14.08 -20.96
CA ILE A 279 -2.22 -15.18 -20.15
C ILE A 279 -2.18 -16.43 -21.01
N LYS A 280 -1.01 -17.06 -21.11
CA LYS A 280 -0.81 -18.40 -21.65
C LYS A 280 -0.32 -19.30 -20.52
N ALA A 281 -1.12 -20.27 -20.10
CA ALA A 281 -0.82 -21.15 -18.96
C ALA A 281 -0.95 -22.62 -19.35
N VAL A 282 0.04 -23.46 -19.02
CA VAL A 282 -0.10 -24.91 -19.17
C VAL A 282 -0.94 -25.48 -18.03
N ALA A 283 -1.88 -26.38 -18.34
CA ALA A 283 -2.70 -27.06 -17.35
C ALA A 283 -1.82 -27.89 -16.39
N THR A 284 -1.88 -27.57 -15.10
CA THR A 284 -1.23 -28.32 -14.03
C THR A 284 -2.25 -28.60 -12.92
N ALA A 285 -1.97 -29.53 -12.01
CA ALA A 285 -2.90 -29.82 -10.91
C ALA A 285 -3.24 -28.57 -10.06
N GLN A 286 -2.33 -27.59 -10.01
CA GLN A 286 -2.48 -26.31 -9.29
C GLN A 286 -3.27 -25.26 -10.07
N LEU A 287 -3.20 -25.29 -11.40
CA LEU A 287 -3.96 -24.43 -12.31
C LEU A 287 -4.99 -25.30 -13.03
N SER A 288 -6.07 -25.65 -12.33
CA SER A 288 -7.22 -26.34 -12.92
C SER A 288 -8.52 -25.86 -12.25
N GLY A 289 -9.61 -25.74 -13.01
CA GLY A 289 -10.91 -25.28 -12.49
C GLY A 289 -11.25 -23.83 -12.86
N ASN A 290 -11.89 -23.09 -11.95
CA ASN A 290 -12.23 -21.69 -12.17
C ASN A 290 -10.99 -20.83 -11.92
N ILE A 291 -10.56 -20.05 -12.92
CA ILE A 291 -9.47 -19.07 -12.74
C ILE A 291 -10.09 -17.71 -12.43
N ASP A 292 -9.66 -17.15 -11.31
CA ASP A 292 -9.79 -15.75 -11.00
C ASP A 292 -8.47 -15.01 -11.32
N VAL A 293 -8.57 -13.90 -12.05
CA VAL A 293 -7.43 -13.05 -12.42
C VAL A 293 -7.58 -11.70 -11.75
N LYS A 294 -6.74 -11.45 -10.75
CA LYS A 294 -6.66 -10.16 -10.06
C LYS A 294 -5.36 -9.46 -10.42
N VAL A 295 -5.40 -8.14 -10.51
CA VAL A 295 -4.21 -7.35 -10.87
C VAL A 295 -4.10 -6.15 -9.95
N ILE A 296 -2.97 -6.00 -9.27
CA ILE A 296 -2.67 -4.79 -8.49
C ILE A 296 -1.85 -3.85 -9.35
N ARG A 297 -2.32 -2.63 -9.61
CA ARG A 297 -1.62 -1.72 -10.52
C ARG A 297 -1.85 -0.26 -10.17
N GLU A 298 -0.84 0.55 -10.49
CA GLU A 298 -0.93 2.01 -10.43
C GLU A 298 -1.48 2.53 -11.75
N ASP A 299 -2.72 2.98 -11.69
CA ASP A 299 -3.49 3.26 -12.88
C ASP A 299 -3.63 4.75 -13.19
N ARG A 300 -3.65 4.95 -14.51
CA ARG A 300 -3.86 6.18 -15.27
C ARG A 300 -2.83 7.28 -15.11
N ILE A 301 -2.35 7.72 -16.26
CA ILE A 301 -1.57 8.95 -16.40
C ILE A 301 -2.53 10.13 -16.32
N VAL A 302 -2.24 11.09 -15.44
CA VAL A 302 -3.01 12.31 -15.27
C VAL A 302 -2.17 13.51 -15.68
N ASN A 303 -2.83 14.58 -16.11
CA ASN A 303 -2.15 15.83 -16.44
C ASN A 303 -1.95 16.64 -15.16
N VAL A 304 -0.70 16.75 -14.71
CA VAL A 304 -0.29 17.41 -13.47
C VAL A 304 0.27 18.78 -13.81
N PHE A 305 -0.09 19.79 -13.04
CA PHE A 305 0.49 21.12 -13.13
C PHE A 305 1.33 21.40 -11.89
N ASN A 306 2.61 21.71 -12.10
CA ASN A 306 3.55 21.99 -10.99
C ASN A 306 3.60 23.48 -10.57
N GLY A 307 2.71 24.32 -11.13
CA GLY A 307 2.72 25.77 -10.93
C GLY A 307 3.34 26.56 -12.09
N ALA A 308 4.06 25.88 -13.00
CA ALA A 308 4.70 26.50 -14.17
C ALA A 308 4.42 25.76 -15.49
N THR A 309 4.51 24.43 -15.47
CA THR A 309 4.39 23.58 -16.66
C THR A 309 3.45 22.41 -16.40
N TRP A 310 2.77 21.97 -17.46
CA TRP A 310 1.99 20.74 -17.47
C TRP A 310 2.87 19.55 -17.82
N SER A 311 2.71 18.45 -17.10
CA SER A 311 3.33 17.17 -17.38
C SER A 311 2.33 16.03 -17.24
N LEU A 312 2.48 15.01 -18.08
CA LEU A 312 1.68 13.79 -18.03
C LEU A 312 2.44 12.75 -17.21
N GLU A 313 1.95 12.49 -16.01
CA GLU A 313 2.62 11.65 -15.02
C GLU A 313 1.61 10.74 -14.31
N TYR A 314 2.09 9.65 -13.71
CA TYR A 314 1.28 8.86 -12.79
C TYR A 314 1.21 9.61 -11.46
N SER A 315 0.02 10.02 -11.06
CA SER A 315 -0.19 10.71 -9.80
C SER A 315 -1.46 10.22 -9.13
N ASN A 316 -1.36 9.97 -7.83
CA ASN A 316 -2.48 9.69 -6.94
C ASN A 316 -2.94 10.97 -6.21
N ASN A 317 -2.51 12.14 -6.66
CA ASN A 317 -2.96 13.42 -6.11
C ASN A 317 -4.45 13.63 -6.43
N ARG A 318 -5.24 13.77 -5.37
CA ARG A 318 -6.71 13.88 -5.43
C ARG A 318 -7.20 15.04 -6.28
N ALA A 319 -6.50 16.18 -6.28
CA ALA A 319 -6.88 17.34 -7.06
C ALA A 319 -6.77 17.07 -8.56
N TRP A 320 -5.66 16.48 -8.99
CA TRP A 320 -5.43 16.12 -10.39
C TRP A 320 -6.29 14.94 -10.86
N VAL A 321 -6.61 14.01 -9.97
CA VAL A 321 -7.61 12.95 -10.24
C VAL A 321 -9.00 13.55 -10.49
N ALA A 322 -9.44 14.50 -9.67
CA ALA A 322 -10.71 15.19 -9.89
C ALA A 322 -10.71 16.00 -11.19
N TRP A 323 -9.61 16.72 -11.49
CA TRP A 323 -9.41 17.42 -12.77
C TRP A 323 -9.56 16.48 -13.97
N ASP A 324 -8.94 15.31 -13.91
CA ASP A 324 -8.95 14.34 -14.98
C ASP A 324 -10.34 13.68 -15.17
N ILE A 325 -11.08 13.41 -14.09
CA ILE A 325 -12.47 12.92 -14.15
C ILE A 325 -13.39 13.92 -14.86
N LEU A 326 -13.20 15.22 -14.59
CA LEU A 326 -14.00 16.30 -15.15
C LEU A 326 -13.69 16.56 -16.62
N THR A 327 -12.41 16.54 -16.99
CA THR A 327 -11.94 16.89 -18.34
C THR A 327 -11.89 15.69 -19.30
N GLN A 328 -11.77 14.47 -18.77
CA GLN A 328 -11.70 13.21 -19.52
C GLN A 328 -10.74 13.26 -20.73
N PRO A 329 -9.43 13.49 -20.51
CA PRO A 329 -8.47 13.57 -21.60
C PRO A 329 -8.29 12.21 -22.29
N SER A 330 -8.18 12.25 -23.63
CA SER A 330 -7.73 11.14 -24.44
C SER A 330 -6.22 11.25 -24.67
N ILE A 331 -5.47 10.27 -24.18
CA ILE A 331 -4.00 10.27 -24.19
C ILE A 331 -3.50 9.30 -25.27
N SER A 332 -2.65 9.79 -26.17
CA SER A 332 -1.91 8.99 -27.15
C SER A 332 -0.41 8.96 -26.85
N GLY A 333 0.36 8.22 -27.65
CA GLY A 333 1.76 7.91 -27.37
C GLY A 333 1.93 6.67 -26.49
N ASN A 334 3.17 6.18 -26.39
CA ASN A 334 3.48 4.90 -25.76
C ASN A 334 4.51 4.99 -24.62
N GLY A 335 5.02 6.19 -24.31
CA GLY A 335 6.02 6.43 -23.26
C GLY A 335 7.41 5.84 -23.56
N GLY A 336 7.51 4.78 -24.36
CA GLY A 336 8.72 4.08 -24.78
C GLY A 336 9.23 4.46 -26.17
N GLY A 337 9.07 5.73 -26.57
CA GLY A 337 9.58 6.27 -27.84
C GLY A 337 8.80 7.48 -28.36
N THR A 338 7.48 7.46 -28.19
CA THR A 338 6.60 8.61 -28.43
C THR A 338 6.10 9.13 -27.08
N PRO A 339 6.43 10.38 -26.70
CA PRO A 339 5.94 10.98 -25.46
C PRO A 339 4.42 10.94 -25.40
N TYR A 340 3.88 10.82 -24.19
CA TYR A 340 2.43 10.93 -24.01
C TYR A 340 1.98 12.33 -24.40
N ALA A 341 0.85 12.40 -25.10
CA ALA A 341 0.23 13.65 -25.51
C ALA A 341 -1.29 13.57 -25.38
N ILE A 342 -1.92 14.68 -25.01
CA ILE A 342 -3.38 14.79 -24.97
C ILE A 342 -3.86 15.17 -26.37
N GLU A 343 -4.71 14.34 -26.98
CA GLU A 343 -5.27 14.63 -28.31
C GLU A 343 -6.51 15.51 -28.22
N ARG A 344 -7.37 15.22 -27.24
CA ARG A 344 -8.63 15.92 -27.00
C ARG A 344 -9.12 15.69 -25.58
N TYR A 345 -10.09 16.50 -25.18
CA TYR A 345 -10.86 16.36 -23.94
C TYR A 345 -12.29 15.98 -24.30
N ASP A 346 -12.77 14.86 -23.76
CA ASP A 346 -14.15 14.39 -23.99
C ASP A 346 -15.13 14.95 -22.94
N GLY A 347 -14.62 15.61 -21.88
CA GLY A 347 -15.39 16.22 -20.81
C GLY A 347 -15.44 17.75 -20.87
N ILE A 348 -15.29 18.41 -19.72
CA ILE A 348 -15.22 19.87 -19.61
C ILE A 348 -13.92 20.36 -20.26
N ASP A 349 -14.01 21.41 -21.09
CA ASP A 349 -12.82 22.06 -21.64
C ASP A 349 -11.98 22.68 -20.49
N PRO A 350 -10.67 22.37 -20.40
CA PRO A 350 -9.75 22.98 -19.44
C PRO A 350 -9.82 24.51 -19.33
N ALA A 351 -10.23 25.21 -20.39
CA ALA A 351 -10.39 26.67 -20.37
C ALA A 351 -11.44 27.16 -19.36
N TYR A 352 -12.45 26.32 -19.06
CA TYR A 352 -13.48 26.60 -18.06
C TYR A 352 -13.09 26.08 -16.66
N MET A 353 -11.86 25.61 -16.45
CA MET A 353 -11.41 25.11 -15.16
C MET A 353 -10.41 26.09 -14.51
N ASP A 354 -10.51 26.28 -13.21
CA ASP A 354 -9.59 27.16 -12.46
C ASP A 354 -8.32 26.44 -12.01
N VAL A 355 -7.27 26.50 -12.85
CA VAL A 355 -5.97 25.86 -12.58
C VAL A 355 -5.36 26.28 -11.23
N ASN A 356 -5.54 27.54 -10.83
CA ASN A 356 -4.93 28.05 -9.59
C ASN A 356 -5.55 27.41 -8.36
N PHE A 357 -6.87 27.24 -8.37
CA PHE A 357 -7.59 26.53 -7.30
C PHE A 357 -7.13 25.06 -7.21
N PHE A 358 -7.10 24.34 -8.33
CA PHE A 358 -6.69 22.93 -8.33
C PHE A 358 -5.23 22.75 -7.91
N TYR A 359 -4.35 23.69 -8.25
CA TYR A 359 -2.96 23.70 -7.79
C TYR A 359 -2.83 23.96 -6.28
N ALA A 360 -3.54 24.96 -5.75
CA ALA A 360 -3.57 25.18 -4.29
C ALA A 360 -4.11 23.95 -3.54
N TRP A 361 -5.12 23.29 -4.11
CA TRP A 361 -5.68 22.06 -3.55
C TRP A 361 -4.72 20.88 -3.64
N SER A 362 -3.96 20.77 -4.73
CA SER A 362 -2.97 19.71 -4.91
C SER A 362 -1.88 19.79 -3.84
N LEU A 363 -1.41 20.99 -3.49
CA LEU A 363 -0.42 21.22 -2.43
C LEU A 363 -0.98 20.82 -1.06
N PHE A 364 -2.21 21.22 -0.74
CA PHE A 364 -2.85 20.87 0.53
C PHE A 364 -3.00 19.35 0.72
N VAL A 365 -3.31 18.62 -0.34
CA VAL A 365 -3.47 17.16 -0.30
C VAL A 365 -2.14 16.41 -0.23
N GLU A 366 -1.06 17.01 -0.73
CA GLU A 366 0.31 16.45 -0.70
C GLU A 366 1.05 16.67 0.62
N GLU A 367 0.51 17.48 1.54
CA GLU A 367 1.08 17.64 2.87
C GLU A 367 1.24 16.28 3.57
N GLU A 368 2.43 16.03 4.11
CA GLU A 368 2.74 14.78 4.79
C GLU A 368 2.10 14.73 6.18
N ILE A 369 1.38 13.65 6.45
CA ILE A 369 0.75 13.32 7.73
C ILE A 369 1.31 11.99 8.26
N LEU A 370 1.17 11.73 9.55
CA LEU A 370 1.59 10.46 10.13
C LEU A 370 0.69 9.30 9.68
N ASP A 371 1.31 8.20 9.27
CA ASP A 371 0.63 6.99 8.76
C ASP A 371 0.05 6.08 9.87
N GLY A 372 0.42 6.33 11.12
CA GLY A 372 0.03 5.52 12.29
C GLY A 372 0.89 4.26 12.52
N TYR A 373 1.96 4.09 11.74
CA TYR A 373 2.96 3.01 11.85
C TYR A 373 4.39 3.54 12.05
N GLY A 374 4.55 4.85 12.30
CA GLY A 374 5.83 5.52 12.53
C GLY A 374 6.45 6.16 11.28
N GLY A 375 5.74 6.20 10.16
CA GLY A 375 6.11 6.89 8.92
C GLY A 375 5.20 8.08 8.60
N THR A 376 5.41 8.66 7.42
CA THR A 376 4.55 9.71 6.85
C THR A 376 3.94 9.29 5.52
N GLU A 377 2.73 9.76 5.24
CA GLU A 377 2.05 9.61 3.96
C GLU A 377 1.29 10.89 3.60
N ALA A 378 0.89 11.05 2.33
CA ALA A 378 0.16 12.25 1.91
C ALA A 378 -1.24 12.32 2.56
N ARG A 379 -1.64 13.53 2.97
CA ARG A 379 -2.89 13.82 3.70
C ARG A 379 -4.12 13.13 3.14
N ALA A 380 -4.31 13.16 1.83
CA ALA A 380 -5.49 12.59 1.19
C ALA A 380 -5.21 12.04 -0.21
N ALA A 381 -4.30 11.07 -0.33
CA ALA A 381 -4.10 10.33 -1.57
C ALA A 381 -5.43 9.75 -2.11
N CYS A 382 -5.57 9.65 -3.43
CA CYS A 382 -6.76 9.16 -4.11
C CYS A 382 -6.47 7.90 -4.92
N ASN A 383 -6.98 6.76 -4.44
CA ASN A 383 -6.92 5.46 -5.07
C ASN A 383 -8.35 4.95 -5.28
N ILE A 384 -8.94 5.23 -6.45
CA ILE A 384 -10.36 4.94 -6.73
C ILE A 384 -10.50 4.15 -8.03
N ILE A 385 -11.42 3.18 -8.03
CA ILE A 385 -11.92 2.51 -9.23
C ILE A 385 -13.34 3.02 -9.49
N VAL A 386 -13.57 3.53 -10.71
CA VAL A 386 -14.89 3.97 -11.19
C VAL A 386 -15.38 2.95 -12.21
N ASP A 387 -16.24 2.03 -11.77
CA ASP A 387 -16.74 0.89 -12.56
C ASP A 387 -18.26 0.96 -12.84
N GLN A 388 -18.90 2.08 -12.49
CA GLN A 388 -20.33 2.32 -12.68
C GLN A 388 -20.59 3.65 -13.40
N PHE A 389 -21.68 3.71 -14.18
CA PHE A 389 -22.12 4.95 -14.80
C PHE A 389 -22.58 5.94 -13.73
N THR A 390 -21.79 6.99 -13.50
CA THR A 390 -22.08 8.05 -12.53
C THR A 390 -21.86 9.41 -13.19
N ASP A 391 -22.61 10.41 -12.74
CA ASP A 391 -22.38 11.80 -13.13
C ASP A 391 -20.98 12.27 -12.68
N THR A 392 -20.20 12.83 -13.60
CA THR A 392 -18.80 13.19 -13.38
C THR A 392 -18.65 14.32 -12.37
N TYR A 393 -19.58 15.28 -12.38
CA TYR A 393 -19.59 16.39 -11.43
C TYR A 393 -19.86 15.88 -10.01
N SER A 394 -20.89 15.06 -9.84
CA SER A 394 -21.23 14.46 -8.54
C SER A 394 -20.10 13.58 -8.00
N LEU A 395 -19.42 12.83 -8.87
CA LEU A 395 -18.25 12.03 -8.49
C LEU A 395 -17.06 12.91 -8.08
N ALA A 396 -16.73 13.94 -8.86
CA ALA A 396 -15.67 14.88 -8.53
C ALA A 396 -15.94 15.59 -7.19
N GLN A 397 -17.20 15.93 -6.90
CA GLN A 397 -17.61 16.52 -5.64
C GLN A 397 -17.42 15.56 -4.45
N LYS A 398 -17.73 14.27 -4.60
CA LYS A 398 -17.45 13.25 -3.58
C LYS A 398 -15.96 13.12 -3.30
N ILE A 399 -15.15 13.11 -4.36
CA ILE A 399 -13.69 13.06 -4.26
C ILE A 399 -13.17 14.32 -3.55
N ALA A 400 -13.68 15.50 -3.91
CA ALA A 400 -13.31 16.77 -3.31
C ALA A 400 -13.63 16.85 -1.82
N THR A 401 -14.80 16.34 -1.42
CA THR A 401 -15.25 16.36 -0.03
C THR A 401 -14.29 15.65 0.92
N VAL A 402 -13.83 14.46 0.53
CA VAL A 402 -12.81 13.70 1.30
C VAL A 402 -11.46 14.42 1.31
N GLY A 403 -11.13 15.14 0.23
CA GLY A 403 -9.96 16.03 0.15
C GLY A 403 -10.16 17.41 0.78
N ARG A 404 -11.22 17.60 1.59
CA ARG A 404 -11.62 18.85 2.25
C ARG A 404 -11.78 20.05 1.32
N ALA A 405 -12.22 19.79 0.10
CA ALA A 405 -12.53 20.83 -0.87
C ALA A 405 -14.00 20.72 -1.31
N ASN A 406 -14.53 21.83 -1.82
CA ASN A 406 -15.83 21.89 -2.45
C ASN A 406 -15.72 22.59 -3.79
N ILE A 407 -16.23 21.96 -4.84
CA ILE A 407 -16.17 22.45 -6.22
C ILE A 407 -17.54 23.01 -6.61
N TYR A 408 -17.54 24.18 -7.25
CA TYR A 408 -18.74 24.86 -7.72
C TYR A 408 -18.48 25.73 -8.96
N TRP A 409 -19.55 26.04 -9.69
CA TRP A 409 -19.48 26.95 -10.82
C TRP A 409 -19.52 28.40 -10.34
N ALA A 410 -18.45 29.15 -10.61
CA ALA A 410 -18.38 30.59 -10.42
C ALA A 410 -18.39 31.29 -11.79
N GLY A 411 -19.58 31.69 -12.23
CA GLY A 411 -19.75 32.27 -13.57
C GLY A 411 -19.54 31.22 -14.66
N ASP A 412 -18.52 31.41 -15.49
CA ASP A 412 -18.13 30.50 -16.57
C ASP A 412 -17.00 29.53 -16.19
N LYS A 413 -16.39 29.70 -15.01
CA LYS A 413 -15.31 28.82 -14.52
C LYS A 413 -15.75 27.92 -13.38
N LEU A 414 -15.33 26.66 -13.46
CA LEU A 414 -15.39 25.71 -12.37
C LEU A 414 -14.22 25.96 -11.42
N THR A 415 -14.53 26.41 -10.21
CA THR A 415 -13.57 26.70 -9.14
C THR A 415 -14.05 26.03 -7.85
N GLY A 416 -13.38 26.31 -6.74
CA GLY A 416 -13.77 25.75 -5.45
C GLY A 416 -13.17 26.51 -4.29
N TRP A 417 -13.37 25.97 -3.10
CA TRP A 417 -12.67 26.41 -1.91
C TRP A 417 -12.17 25.20 -1.12
N ILE A 418 -11.05 25.38 -0.43
CA ILE A 418 -10.40 24.37 0.39
C ILE A 418 -10.65 24.73 1.85
N ASP A 419 -10.99 23.76 2.67
CA ASP A 419 -11.19 23.96 4.10
C ASP A 419 -9.84 24.03 4.84
N THR A 420 -9.19 25.18 4.72
CA THR A 420 -7.94 25.53 5.40
C THR A 420 -8.09 26.78 6.27
N VAL A 421 -7.04 27.08 7.04
CA VAL A 421 -6.94 28.34 7.79
C VAL A 421 -7.00 29.52 6.82
N VAL A 422 -7.93 30.44 7.06
CA VAL A 422 -8.04 31.71 6.35
C VAL A 422 -7.27 32.78 7.10
N THR A 423 -6.26 33.38 6.46
CA THR A 423 -5.36 34.38 7.05
C THR A 423 -6.01 35.76 7.17
N THR A 424 -6.88 36.15 6.23
CA THR A 424 -7.53 37.47 6.25
C THR A 424 -9.02 37.34 5.88
N PRO A 425 -9.95 37.60 6.81
CA PRO A 425 -11.37 37.63 6.50
C PRO A 425 -11.73 38.80 5.58
N ILE A 426 -12.63 38.57 4.63
CA ILE A 426 -12.88 39.44 3.48
C ILE A 426 -13.69 40.71 3.81
N ASP A 427 -14.64 40.64 4.75
CA ASP A 427 -15.55 41.75 5.00
C ASP A 427 -16.03 41.82 6.46
N LEU A 428 -16.59 42.98 6.82
CA LEU A 428 -17.32 43.23 8.05
C LEU A 428 -18.81 43.40 7.75
N VAL A 429 -19.61 42.46 8.24
CA VAL A 429 -21.06 42.47 8.15
C VAL A 429 -21.65 42.83 9.51
N THR A 430 -22.37 43.94 9.56
CA THR A 430 -23.09 44.39 10.76
C THR A 430 -24.60 44.28 10.55
N MET A 431 -25.38 44.32 11.62
CA MET A 431 -26.85 44.30 11.51
C MET A 431 -27.42 45.45 10.67
N ASP A 432 -26.67 46.54 10.50
CA ASP A 432 -27.03 47.68 9.64
C ASP A 432 -26.90 47.37 8.14
N SER A 433 -26.04 46.41 7.78
CA SER A 433 -25.85 45.96 6.39
C SER A 433 -26.84 44.85 5.98
N ILE A 434 -27.49 44.24 6.96
CA ILE A 434 -28.43 43.13 6.78
C ILE A 434 -29.85 43.67 6.58
N ILE A 435 -30.60 43.06 5.66
CA ILE A 435 -32.00 43.42 5.42
C ILE A 435 -32.86 43.16 6.66
N PHE A 436 -33.71 44.11 7.01
CA PHE A 436 -34.60 44.04 8.16
C PHE A 436 -35.41 42.73 8.18
N LYS A 437 -35.48 42.09 9.36
CA LYS A 437 -36.17 40.80 9.61
C LYS A 437 -35.66 39.59 8.81
N SER A 438 -34.47 39.66 8.20
CA SER A 438 -33.90 38.51 7.48
C SER A 438 -33.04 37.57 8.33
N TRP A 439 -32.62 38.02 9.52
CA TRP A 439 -31.73 37.27 10.42
C TRP A 439 -32.38 36.01 10.99
N LYS A 440 -31.66 34.89 10.90
CA LYS A 440 -31.96 33.63 11.58
C LYS A 440 -30.69 33.05 12.20
N ASN A 441 -30.82 32.50 13.39
CA ASN A 441 -29.74 31.81 14.09
C ASN A 441 -30.22 30.41 14.45
N ASN A 442 -29.45 29.39 14.06
CA ASN A 442 -29.78 27.99 14.26
C ASN A 442 -28.62 27.29 14.96
N TRP A 443 -28.95 26.55 16.02
CA TRP A 443 -27.98 25.79 16.82
C TRP A 443 -28.23 24.30 16.65
N ALA A 444 -27.16 23.51 16.60
CA ALA A 444 -27.23 22.06 16.69
C ALA A 444 -27.83 21.65 18.05
N VAL A 445 -28.72 20.67 18.02
CA VAL A 445 -29.23 20.04 19.24
C VAL A 445 -28.18 19.06 19.75
N VAL A 446 -27.89 19.08 21.04
CA VAL A 446 -26.83 18.25 21.66
C VAL A 446 -27.07 16.75 21.43
N SER A 447 -28.33 16.29 21.44
CA SER A 447 -28.69 14.88 21.23
C SER A 447 -28.41 14.35 19.83
N GLU A 448 -28.20 15.23 18.86
CA GLU A 448 -27.91 14.87 17.47
C GLU A 448 -26.42 14.91 17.15
N LEU A 449 -25.60 15.39 18.09
CA LEU A 449 -24.16 15.37 17.91
C LEU A 449 -23.69 13.92 17.80
N VAL A 450 -22.79 13.70 16.85
CA VAL A 450 -22.15 12.41 16.62
C VAL A 450 -21.01 12.25 17.62
N GLY A 451 -20.99 11.09 18.29
CA GLY A 451 -19.96 10.74 19.27
C GLY A 451 -18.86 9.84 18.70
N VAL A 452 -19.14 9.12 17.62
CA VAL A 452 -18.19 8.26 16.91
C VAL A 452 -18.35 8.43 15.40
N VAL A 453 -17.24 8.67 14.70
CA VAL A 453 -17.19 8.69 13.23
C VAL A 453 -16.41 7.48 12.74
N GLU A 454 -17.01 6.75 11.81
CA GLU A 454 -16.40 5.59 11.14
C GLU A 454 -16.20 5.90 9.65
N ILE A 455 -14.99 5.69 9.15
CA ILE A 455 -14.64 5.83 7.74
C ILE A 455 -14.34 4.45 7.17
N LEU A 456 -15.14 4.02 6.20
CA LEU A 456 -14.91 2.76 5.48
C LEU A 456 -13.91 3.01 4.34
N TYR A 457 -12.74 2.37 4.39
CA TYR A 457 -11.68 2.49 3.38
C TYR A 457 -11.31 1.11 2.79
N GLN A 458 -10.64 1.08 1.62
CA GLN A 458 -10.21 -0.18 0.99
C GLN A 458 -8.81 -0.56 1.43
N ASP A 459 -8.66 -1.50 2.35
CA ASP A 459 -7.37 -1.71 3.03
C ASP A 459 -6.35 -2.46 2.15
N SER A 460 -5.22 -1.80 1.85
CA SER A 460 -4.06 -2.40 1.14
C SER A 460 -3.60 -3.74 1.71
N LEU A 461 -3.58 -3.85 3.04
CA LEU A 461 -2.94 -4.93 3.80
C LEU A 461 -3.90 -6.10 3.96
N GLN A 462 -5.20 -5.83 3.97
CA GLN A 462 -6.27 -6.84 4.03
C GLN A 462 -6.84 -7.16 2.64
N GLY A 463 -6.00 -7.16 1.59
CA GLY A 463 -6.42 -7.58 0.26
C GLY A 463 -7.46 -6.68 -0.41
N TYR A 464 -7.50 -5.39 -0.08
CA TYR A 464 -8.44 -4.37 -0.56
C TYR A 464 -9.90 -4.61 -0.12
N GLU A 465 -10.12 -5.31 1.00
CA GLU A 465 -11.42 -5.40 1.64
C GLU A 465 -11.85 -4.06 2.26
N LYS A 466 -13.17 -3.84 2.40
CA LYS A 466 -13.70 -2.63 3.05
C LYS A 466 -13.54 -2.76 4.57
N THR A 467 -12.69 -1.93 5.15
CA THR A 467 -12.36 -1.95 6.59
C THR A 467 -12.75 -0.62 7.25
N PRO A 468 -13.39 -0.63 8.43
CA PRO A 468 -13.71 0.58 9.17
C PRO A 468 -12.48 1.13 9.91
N ALA A 469 -12.26 2.44 9.82
CA ALA A 469 -11.41 3.20 10.72
C ALA A 469 -12.30 4.12 11.57
N GLU A 470 -12.23 3.98 12.89
CA GLU A 470 -13.07 4.73 13.82
C GLU A 470 -12.28 5.78 14.61
N TRP A 471 -12.95 6.90 14.91
CA TRP A 471 -12.49 7.86 15.91
C TRP A 471 -13.66 8.29 16.80
N SER A 472 -13.47 8.25 18.11
CA SER A 472 -14.49 8.59 19.11
C SER A 472 -14.08 9.81 19.93
N ASN A 473 -15.04 10.64 20.29
CA ASN A 473 -14.83 11.67 21.30
C ASN A 473 -15.20 11.14 22.70
N GLU A 474 -14.27 11.27 23.65
CA GLU A 474 -14.47 10.93 25.07
C GLU A 474 -15.48 11.85 25.77
N ASP A 475 -15.58 13.11 25.33
CA ASP A 475 -16.44 14.16 25.90
C ASP A 475 -17.90 14.13 25.40
N ALA A 476 -18.29 13.13 24.61
CA ALA A 476 -19.60 13.05 23.94
C ALA A 476 -20.82 12.85 24.87
N GLY A 477 -20.72 13.14 26.17
CA GLY A 477 -21.88 13.33 27.05
C GLY A 477 -22.85 12.14 27.16
N GLY A 478 -22.37 10.91 26.93
CA GLY A 478 -23.15 9.68 27.09
C GLY A 478 -24.03 9.28 25.90
N PHE A 479 -24.12 10.08 24.83
CA PHE A 479 -24.88 9.74 23.62
C PHE A 479 -23.92 9.33 22.49
N ARG A 480 -23.73 8.02 22.28
CA ARG A 480 -22.84 7.48 21.23
C ARG A 480 -23.59 7.29 19.91
N ASN A 481 -24.01 8.38 19.27
CA ASN A 481 -24.46 8.29 17.88
C ASN A 481 -23.24 7.97 16.99
N ILE A 482 -23.32 6.89 16.21
CA ILE A 482 -22.29 6.47 15.26
C ILE A 482 -22.68 6.99 13.88
N SER A 483 -21.76 7.66 13.19
CA SER A 483 -21.91 8.05 11.78
C SER A 483 -20.87 7.33 10.93
N SER A 484 -21.34 6.49 10.01
CA SER A 484 -20.49 5.76 9.08
C SER A 484 -20.51 6.42 7.71
N LEU A 485 -19.33 6.68 7.15
CA LEU A 485 -19.13 7.38 5.88
C LEU A 485 -18.16 6.60 5.00
N GLU A 486 -18.32 6.71 3.68
CA GLU A 486 -17.42 6.07 2.72
C GLU A 486 -16.18 6.93 2.47
N GLY A 487 -15.00 6.39 2.82
CA GLY A 487 -13.68 6.97 2.56
C GLY A 487 -13.27 6.83 1.11
N THR A 488 -13.97 7.51 0.21
CA THR A 488 -13.75 7.41 -1.24
C THR A 488 -12.29 7.70 -1.60
N GLY A 489 -11.61 6.71 -2.16
CA GLY A 489 -10.23 6.82 -2.60
C GLY A 489 -9.16 6.58 -1.53
N ILE A 490 -9.54 6.27 -0.29
CA ILE A 490 -8.58 6.01 0.80
C ILE A 490 -8.25 4.52 0.86
N LYS A 491 -6.96 4.22 1.03
CA LYS A 491 -6.42 2.85 0.99
C LYS A 491 -5.65 2.44 2.25
N THR A 492 -5.16 3.43 2.97
CA THR A 492 -4.36 3.29 4.18
C THR A 492 -5.16 3.80 5.38
N ARG A 493 -4.86 3.26 6.56
CA ARG A 493 -5.59 3.60 7.78
C ARG A 493 -5.32 5.04 8.25
N GLY A 494 -4.10 5.56 8.09
CA GLY A 494 -3.70 6.90 8.53
C GLY A 494 -4.67 8.00 8.07
N PRO A 495 -4.79 8.28 6.76
CA PRO A 495 -5.71 9.26 6.19
C PRO A 495 -7.16 9.05 6.62
N ALA A 496 -7.61 7.79 6.78
CA ALA A 496 -8.97 7.48 7.21
C ALA A 496 -9.23 7.97 8.64
N VAL A 497 -8.30 7.75 9.57
CA VAL A 497 -8.42 8.20 10.96
C VAL A 497 -8.27 9.72 11.08
N HIS A 498 -7.32 10.32 10.38
CA HIS A 498 -7.17 11.78 10.33
C HIS A 498 -8.44 12.46 9.81
N TYR A 499 -9.07 11.89 8.79
CA TYR A 499 -10.35 12.38 8.29
C TYR A 499 -11.48 12.18 9.30
N ALA A 500 -11.56 11.03 9.98
CA ALA A 500 -12.54 10.78 11.04
C ALA A 500 -12.41 11.80 12.20
N LYS A 501 -11.18 12.07 12.63
CA LYS A 501 -10.87 13.06 13.68
C LYS A 501 -11.27 14.47 13.26
N TYR A 502 -10.94 14.88 12.04
CA TYR A 502 -11.40 16.17 11.51
C TYR A 502 -12.92 16.30 11.54
N LEU A 503 -13.67 15.24 11.17
CA LEU A 503 -15.13 15.28 11.20
C LEU A 503 -15.72 15.33 12.61
N ILE A 504 -15.14 14.61 13.58
CA ILE A 504 -15.60 14.70 14.98
C ILE A 504 -15.32 16.10 15.54
N THR A 505 -14.12 16.65 15.31
CA THR A 505 -13.73 17.98 15.80
C THR A 505 -14.57 19.06 15.14
N ARG A 506 -14.87 18.93 13.84
CA ARG A 506 -15.81 19.82 13.15
C ARG A 506 -17.20 19.77 13.78
N ASN A 507 -17.68 18.57 14.11
CA ASN A 507 -18.96 18.38 14.78
C ASN A 507 -19.03 19.04 16.18
N GLU A 508 -17.90 19.09 16.87
CA GLU A 508 -17.80 19.75 18.18
C GLU A 508 -17.67 21.27 18.11
N LEU A 509 -16.85 21.80 17.21
CA LEU A 509 -16.57 23.23 17.14
C LEU A 509 -17.65 23.98 16.34
N ILE A 510 -18.17 23.38 15.27
CA ILE A 510 -19.13 24.03 14.36
C ILE A 510 -20.57 23.61 14.71
N ARG A 511 -21.14 24.28 15.71
CA ARG A 511 -22.53 24.00 16.18
C ARG A 511 -23.57 25.02 15.76
N ASN A 512 -23.17 26.12 15.12
CA ASN A 512 -24.06 27.25 14.84
C ASN A 512 -24.02 27.64 13.36
N THR A 513 -25.21 27.81 12.78
CA THR A 513 -25.42 28.41 11.47
C THR A 513 -26.28 29.68 11.56
N ASN A 514 -25.92 30.71 10.79
CA ASN A 514 -26.67 31.95 10.67
C ASN A 514 -27.12 32.15 9.22
N GLU A 515 -28.36 32.60 9.04
CA GLU A 515 -28.89 32.99 7.73
C GLU A 515 -29.29 34.46 7.76
N PHE A 516 -28.95 35.20 6.71
CA PHE A 516 -29.37 36.59 6.55
C PHE A 516 -29.43 36.98 5.07
N LYS A 517 -30.07 38.12 4.76
CA LYS A 517 -30.11 38.66 3.40
C LYS A 517 -29.30 39.96 3.32
N VAL A 518 -28.53 40.09 2.24
CA VAL A 518 -27.78 41.31 1.89
C VAL A 518 -28.20 41.81 0.50
N ALA A 519 -28.02 43.11 0.26
CA ALA A 519 -28.27 43.72 -1.05
C ALA A 519 -27.03 43.60 -1.95
N LYS A 520 -26.57 44.72 -2.54
CA LYS A 520 -25.41 44.78 -3.44
C LYS A 520 -24.12 44.19 -2.88
N ASP A 521 -23.93 44.18 -1.56
CA ASP A 521 -22.73 43.64 -0.93
C ASP A 521 -22.56 42.13 -1.18
N GLY A 522 -23.66 41.42 -1.50
CA GLY A 522 -23.61 39.99 -1.78
C GLY A 522 -22.83 39.61 -3.05
N PHE A 523 -22.62 40.53 -4.00
CA PHE A 523 -21.80 40.27 -5.19
C PHE A 523 -20.31 40.11 -4.88
N ARG A 524 -19.86 40.57 -3.70
CA ARG A 524 -18.47 40.45 -3.27
C ARG A 524 -18.15 39.07 -2.72
N TYR A 525 -19.15 38.35 -2.25
CA TYR A 525 -18.96 37.10 -1.51
C TYR A 525 -18.87 35.91 -2.45
N SER A 526 -17.91 35.04 -2.16
CA SER A 526 -17.76 33.72 -2.76
C SER A 526 -18.01 32.63 -1.71
N LEU A 527 -18.22 31.39 -2.15
CA LEU A 527 -18.32 30.25 -1.23
C LEU A 527 -16.95 29.98 -0.61
N GLY A 528 -16.91 29.71 0.69
CA GLY A 528 -15.67 29.49 1.45
C GLY A 528 -15.10 30.74 2.12
N ASP A 529 -15.54 31.94 1.72
CA ASP A 529 -15.07 33.20 2.32
C ASP A 529 -15.41 33.30 3.80
N VAL A 530 -14.49 33.87 4.58
CA VAL A 530 -14.70 34.16 6.01
C VAL A 530 -15.00 35.64 6.19
N ILE A 531 -16.10 35.94 6.88
CA ILE A 531 -16.54 37.30 7.20
C ILE A 531 -16.50 37.53 8.72
N ARG A 532 -16.34 38.78 9.12
CA ARG A 532 -16.57 39.24 10.49
C ARG A 532 -18.04 39.60 10.64
N LEU A 533 -18.74 38.98 11.59
CA LEU A 533 -20.16 39.16 11.78
C LEU A 533 -20.47 39.76 13.15
N GLN A 534 -21.05 40.96 13.13
CA GLN A 534 -21.59 41.64 14.30
C GLN A 534 -23.09 41.39 14.38
N SER A 535 -23.58 41.00 15.56
CA SER A 535 -25.00 40.70 15.78
C SER A 535 -25.49 41.24 17.11
N ARG A 536 -26.43 42.19 17.08
CA ARG A 536 -27.03 42.77 18.28
C ARG A 536 -27.85 41.75 19.10
N PRO A 537 -28.71 40.89 18.51
CA PRO A 537 -29.48 39.90 19.27
C PRO A 537 -28.63 38.85 19.98
N ALA A 538 -27.48 38.49 19.40
CA ALA A 538 -26.57 37.51 19.97
C ALA A 538 -25.46 38.15 20.84
N ASN A 539 -25.49 39.48 21.01
CA ASN A 539 -24.48 40.28 21.70
C ASN A 539 -23.04 40.06 21.19
N TRP A 540 -22.88 39.96 19.87
CA TRP A 540 -21.56 39.82 19.21
C TRP A 540 -21.06 41.19 18.78
N GLY A 541 -20.36 41.86 19.69
CA GLY A 541 -19.82 43.22 19.50
C GLY A 541 -20.90 44.29 19.32
N LYS A 542 -20.43 45.54 19.20
CA LYS A 542 -21.24 46.74 18.98
C LYS A 542 -20.95 47.29 17.58
N ALA A 543 -21.93 47.94 16.96
CA ALA A 543 -21.80 48.51 15.62
C ALA A 543 -22.19 49.99 15.61
N TYR A 544 -21.45 50.76 14.83
CA TYR A 544 -21.53 52.21 14.70
C TYR A 544 -21.28 52.66 13.26
N ARG A 545 -21.50 53.95 12.98
CA ARG A 545 -21.14 54.58 11.69
C ARG A 545 -20.21 55.77 11.89
N VAL A 546 -19.22 55.90 11.01
CA VAL A 546 -18.31 57.06 11.01
C VAL A 546 -19.07 58.33 10.61
N MET A 547 -18.93 59.39 11.39
CA MET A 547 -19.46 60.73 11.11
C MET A 547 -18.38 61.69 10.62
N SER A 548 -17.19 61.60 11.22
CA SER A 548 -15.97 62.32 10.83
C SER A 548 -14.75 61.54 11.31
N SER A 549 -13.61 61.79 10.68
CA SER A 549 -12.34 61.14 10.99
C SER A 549 -11.18 62.15 10.93
N THR A 550 -10.16 61.87 11.72
CA THR A 550 -8.82 62.47 11.67
C THR A 550 -7.78 61.36 11.45
N ALA A 551 -6.49 61.57 11.73
CA ALA A 551 -5.42 60.61 11.40
C ALA A 551 -5.48 59.28 12.17
N ASP A 552 -5.96 59.31 13.42
CA ASP A 552 -5.99 58.19 14.38
C ASP A 552 -7.30 58.13 15.18
N THR A 553 -8.22 59.05 14.88
CA THR A 553 -9.44 59.26 15.67
C THR A 553 -10.67 59.26 14.76
N ILE A 554 -11.75 58.60 15.18
CA ILE A 554 -13.06 58.65 14.53
C ILE A 554 -14.12 59.18 15.49
N THR A 555 -15.05 59.97 14.97
CA THR A 555 -16.30 60.31 15.65
C THR A 555 -17.42 59.46 15.08
N VAL A 556 -18.13 58.73 15.93
CA VAL A 556 -19.22 57.83 15.54
C VAL A 556 -20.61 58.44 15.77
N ASP A 557 -21.65 57.76 15.32
CA ASP A 557 -23.05 58.24 15.28
C ASP A 557 -23.74 58.37 16.66
N ARG A 558 -23.17 57.76 17.72
CA ARG A 558 -23.72 57.77 19.08
C ARG A 558 -22.61 57.73 20.14
N ASP A 559 -22.96 58.03 21.38
CA ASP A 559 -22.06 57.91 22.52
C ASP A 559 -21.65 56.44 22.73
N VAL A 560 -20.35 56.20 22.91
CA VAL A 560 -19.73 54.88 23.05
C VAL A 560 -19.11 54.64 24.42
N THR A 561 -19.13 55.63 25.31
CA THR A 561 -18.42 55.61 26.61
C THR A 561 -18.85 54.45 27.53
N GLY A 562 -20.06 53.90 27.36
CA GLY A 562 -20.55 52.75 28.14
C GLY A 562 -20.42 51.40 27.44
N ASP A 563 -20.05 51.38 26.16
CA ASP A 563 -20.09 50.20 25.30
C ASP A 563 -18.70 49.77 24.80
N VAL A 564 -17.72 50.67 24.84
CA VAL A 564 -16.37 50.50 24.31
C VAL A 564 -15.34 50.88 25.37
N THR A 565 -14.32 50.04 25.53
CA THR A 565 -13.22 50.24 26.47
C THR A 565 -11.87 50.31 25.76
N ALA A 566 -10.88 50.94 26.41
CA ALA A 566 -9.50 50.89 25.94
C ALA A 566 -9.00 49.43 25.94
N GLY A 567 -8.29 49.02 24.88
CA GLY A 567 -7.92 47.63 24.60
C GLY A 567 -8.95 46.83 23.79
N ASP A 568 -10.12 47.39 23.48
CA ASP A 568 -11.07 46.76 22.57
C ASP A 568 -10.53 46.74 21.13
N VAL A 569 -11.01 45.77 20.35
CA VAL A 569 -10.67 45.63 18.93
C VAL A 569 -11.68 46.40 18.09
N LEU A 570 -11.18 47.33 17.29
CA LEU A 570 -11.93 48.19 16.38
C LEU A 570 -11.79 47.68 14.94
N HIS A 571 -12.88 47.30 14.31
CA HIS A 571 -12.95 46.94 12.90
C HIS A 571 -13.63 48.04 12.10
N ILE A 572 -12.98 48.54 11.04
CA ILE A 572 -13.53 49.59 10.18
C ILE A 572 -13.59 49.10 8.74
N ARG A 573 -14.78 49.13 8.14
CA ARG A 573 -15.00 48.82 6.72
C ARG A 573 -14.86 50.09 5.89
N SER A 574 -13.75 50.21 5.17
CA SER A 574 -13.39 51.35 4.32
C SER A 574 -13.34 50.95 2.84
N TYR A 575 -13.33 51.93 1.94
CA TYR A 575 -13.06 51.69 0.52
C TYR A 575 -11.71 52.30 0.18
N ASP A 576 -10.74 51.46 -0.17
CA ASP A 576 -9.44 51.92 -0.65
C ASP A 576 -9.60 52.37 -2.11
N THR A 577 -9.43 53.67 -2.33
CA THR A 577 -9.49 54.27 -3.67
C THR A 577 -8.29 53.92 -4.55
N ILE A 578 -7.18 53.49 -3.97
CA ILE A 578 -5.96 53.12 -4.70
C ILE A 578 -6.07 51.68 -5.22
N ALA A 579 -6.46 50.75 -4.35
CA ALA A 579 -6.70 49.35 -4.73
C ALA A 579 -8.07 49.13 -5.38
N GLU A 580 -8.95 50.15 -5.41
CA GLU A 580 -10.33 50.09 -5.87
C GLU A 580 -11.17 48.99 -5.18
N GLN A 581 -10.84 48.66 -3.92
CA GLN A 581 -11.43 47.55 -3.18
C GLN A 581 -11.94 47.99 -1.81
N VAL A 582 -12.98 47.31 -1.32
CA VAL A 582 -13.43 47.45 0.07
C VAL A 582 -12.43 46.70 0.95
N ILE A 583 -11.95 47.33 2.02
CA ILE A 583 -11.06 46.70 2.99
C ILE A 583 -11.66 46.80 4.39
N THR A 584 -11.29 45.86 5.25
CA THR A 584 -11.68 45.88 6.66
C THR A 584 -10.43 45.87 7.51
N ASP A 585 -10.07 47.05 7.99
CA ASP A 585 -8.90 47.22 8.84
C ASP A 585 -9.26 46.95 10.30
N THR A 586 -8.26 46.49 11.06
CA THR A 586 -8.41 46.14 12.48
C THR A 586 -7.40 46.92 13.30
N TYR A 587 -7.88 47.66 14.28
CA TYR A 587 -7.10 48.53 15.16
C TYR A 587 -7.41 48.22 16.62
N GLU A 588 -6.55 48.65 17.53
CA GLU A 588 -6.79 48.60 18.98
C GLU A 588 -7.23 49.98 19.46
N VAL A 589 -8.22 50.02 20.35
CA VAL A 589 -8.74 51.25 20.94
C VAL A 589 -7.79 51.73 22.04
N ASP A 590 -7.23 52.93 21.89
CA ASP A 590 -6.40 53.58 22.91
C ASP A 590 -7.26 54.28 23.97
N SER A 591 -8.22 55.09 23.52
CA SER A 591 -9.09 55.85 24.43
C SER A 591 -10.44 56.18 23.80
N VAL A 592 -11.42 56.44 24.68
CA VAL A 592 -12.80 56.72 24.31
C VAL A 592 -13.30 57.95 25.08
N ALA A 593 -13.91 58.90 24.37
CA ALA A 593 -14.49 60.11 24.96
C ALA A 593 -15.81 60.48 24.28
N GLY A 594 -16.95 60.16 24.91
CA GLY A 594 -18.26 60.42 24.32
C GLY A 594 -18.47 59.59 23.06
N SER A 595 -18.68 60.26 21.92
CA SER A 595 -18.79 59.62 20.61
C SER A 595 -17.46 59.52 19.84
N VAL A 596 -16.32 59.76 20.51
CA VAL A 596 -14.99 59.79 19.88
C VAL A 596 -14.20 58.56 20.32
N ILE A 597 -13.65 57.83 19.34
CA ILE A 597 -12.78 56.67 19.54
C ILE A 597 -11.42 57.01 18.94
N THR A 598 -10.37 56.88 19.75
CA THR A 598 -8.98 57.04 19.32
C THR A 598 -8.32 55.68 19.26
N ALA A 599 -7.69 55.35 18.13
CA ALA A 599 -6.91 54.12 17.96
C ALA A 599 -5.45 54.32 18.36
N THR A 600 -4.75 53.22 18.66
CA THR A 600 -3.33 53.21 19.03
C THR A 600 -2.40 53.58 17.87
N VAL A 601 -2.85 53.43 16.63
CA VAL A 601 -2.09 53.70 15.41
C VAL A 601 -2.92 54.52 14.42
N ALA A 602 -2.24 55.23 13.52
CA ALA A 602 -2.90 55.96 12.44
C ALA A 602 -3.56 55.00 11.42
N TRP A 603 -4.60 55.48 10.74
CA TRP A 603 -5.33 54.68 9.76
C TRP A 603 -4.50 54.40 8.51
N ASP A 604 -4.51 53.15 8.04
CA ASP A 604 -3.91 52.77 6.77
C ASP A 604 -4.70 53.37 5.60
N VAL A 605 -6.03 53.27 5.68
CA VAL A 605 -6.96 53.98 4.79
C VAL A 605 -7.88 54.86 5.62
N THR A 606 -7.86 56.16 5.33
CA THR A 606 -8.64 57.14 6.09
C THR A 606 -10.14 56.83 6.02
N PRO A 607 -10.81 56.53 7.15
CA PRO A 607 -12.23 56.23 7.17
C PRO A 607 -13.05 57.44 6.70
N VAL A 608 -14.09 57.22 5.91
CA VAL A 608 -14.97 58.30 5.43
C VAL A 608 -16.34 58.23 6.09
N LYS A 609 -17.05 59.36 6.09
CA LYS A 609 -18.41 59.45 6.63
C LYS A 609 -19.32 58.37 6.03
N GLY A 610 -19.98 57.60 6.89
CA GLY A 610 -20.90 56.53 6.51
C GLY A 610 -20.27 55.13 6.48
N ASN A 611 -18.95 54.99 6.68
CA ASN A 611 -18.31 53.68 6.84
C ASN A 611 -18.82 52.93 8.07
N LEU A 612 -18.86 51.60 7.96
CA LEU A 612 -19.34 50.71 9.01
C LEU A 612 -18.19 50.45 9.98
N VAL A 613 -18.51 50.52 11.27
CA VAL A 613 -17.57 50.27 12.36
C VAL A 613 -18.17 49.20 13.26
N ALA A 614 -17.37 48.23 13.67
CA ALA A 614 -17.72 47.28 14.71
C ALA A 614 -16.61 47.20 15.76
N THR A 615 -16.97 47.10 17.03
CA THR A 615 -16.02 47.09 18.14
C THR A 615 -16.49 46.18 19.26
N GLY A 616 -15.55 45.67 20.05
CA GLY A 616 -15.80 44.89 21.26
C GLY A 616 -14.51 44.28 21.79
N SER A 617 -14.61 43.50 22.86
CA SER A 617 -13.45 42.78 23.39
C SER A 617 -12.91 41.79 22.35
N ALA A 618 -11.66 41.35 22.50
CA ALA A 618 -11.04 40.39 21.59
C ALA A 618 -11.93 39.14 21.42
N GLY A 619 -12.39 38.90 20.18
CA GLY A 619 -13.26 37.77 19.83
C GLY A 619 -14.77 38.03 19.97
N ASP A 620 -15.22 39.22 20.36
CA ASP A 620 -16.66 39.55 20.43
C ASP A 620 -17.32 39.60 19.05
N VAL A 621 -16.62 40.15 18.06
CA VAL A 621 -17.02 40.09 16.66
C VAL A 621 -16.65 38.71 16.13
N LYS A 622 -17.65 37.90 15.80
CA LYS A 622 -17.45 36.47 15.48
C LYS A 622 -17.07 36.29 14.02
N LEU A 623 -16.08 35.43 13.76
CA LEU A 623 -15.74 34.97 12.42
C LEU A 623 -16.73 33.91 11.96
N ARG A 624 -17.17 34.02 10.71
CA ARG A 624 -18.17 33.14 10.11
C ARG A 624 -17.78 32.81 8.68
N ARG A 625 -17.86 31.53 8.29
CA ARG A 625 -17.59 31.08 6.93
C ARG A 625 -18.87 31.00 6.11
N ILE A 626 -18.85 31.47 4.88
CA ILE A 626 -19.96 31.38 3.93
C ILE A 626 -20.01 29.98 3.33
N ILE A 627 -21.09 29.25 3.61
CA ILE A 627 -21.33 27.90 3.09
C ILE A 627 -22.37 27.84 1.98
N LYS A 628 -23.21 28.88 1.88
CA LYS A 628 -24.24 28.95 0.85
C LYS A 628 -24.52 30.40 0.48
N LEU A 629 -24.60 30.64 -0.83
CA LEU A 629 -24.98 31.92 -1.41
C LEU A 629 -26.06 31.68 -2.44
N GLN A 630 -27.21 32.35 -2.32
CA GLN A 630 -28.31 32.24 -3.27
C GLN A 630 -28.83 33.61 -3.66
N ALA A 631 -28.80 33.92 -4.95
CA ALA A 631 -29.50 35.09 -5.47
C ALA A 631 -31.01 34.88 -5.42
N THR A 632 -31.74 35.88 -4.92
CA THR A 632 -33.19 35.89 -4.83
C THR A 632 -33.76 36.74 -5.96
N THR A 633 -34.99 36.46 -6.41
CA THR A 633 -35.71 37.24 -7.43
C THR A 633 -35.85 38.73 -7.11
N ASP A 634 -35.74 39.09 -5.83
CA ASP A 634 -35.89 40.45 -5.32
C ASP A 634 -34.58 41.25 -5.30
N ASN A 635 -33.55 40.85 -6.07
CA ASN A 635 -32.21 41.46 -6.08
C ASN A 635 -31.48 41.46 -4.72
N PHE A 636 -31.73 40.44 -3.90
CA PHE A 636 -31.02 40.19 -2.65
C PHE A 636 -30.27 38.86 -2.71
N PHE A 637 -29.17 38.76 -1.96
CA PHE A 637 -28.47 37.51 -1.74
C PHE A 637 -28.86 36.95 -0.37
N LYS A 638 -29.37 35.72 -0.35
CA LYS A 638 -29.49 34.93 0.87
C LYS A 638 -28.12 34.30 1.15
N VAL A 639 -27.53 34.69 2.26
CA VAL A 639 -26.22 34.19 2.73
C VAL A 639 -26.47 33.28 3.92
N THR A 640 -25.93 32.06 3.87
CA THR A 640 -25.87 31.16 5.01
C THR A 640 -24.41 31.00 5.41
N VAL A 641 -24.14 31.22 6.69
CA VAL A 641 -22.79 31.15 7.27
C VAL A 641 -22.75 30.18 8.45
N GLU A 642 -21.60 29.57 8.69
CA GLU A 642 -21.33 28.71 9.84
C GLU A 642 -20.27 29.32 10.77
N THR A 643 -20.15 28.81 11.99
CA THR A 643 -19.03 29.18 12.89
C THR A 643 -17.69 28.86 12.22
N TYR A 644 -16.77 29.83 12.22
CA TYR A 644 -15.38 29.59 11.85
C TYR A 644 -14.52 29.58 13.12
N ASP A 645 -13.78 28.50 13.33
CA ASP A 645 -12.81 28.35 14.41
C ASP A 645 -11.49 27.84 13.84
N ALA A 646 -10.40 28.56 14.09
CA ALA A 646 -9.08 28.21 13.57
C ALA A 646 -8.51 26.94 14.23
N ASN A 647 -8.97 26.59 15.43
CA ASN A 647 -8.49 25.40 16.14
C ASN A 647 -8.88 24.09 15.45
N LEU A 648 -9.89 24.12 14.58
CA LEU A 648 -10.27 22.96 13.76
C LEU A 648 -9.08 22.42 12.95
N PHE A 649 -8.24 23.31 12.44
CA PHE A 649 -7.12 22.96 11.56
C PHE A 649 -5.88 22.50 12.33
N ASN A 650 -5.80 22.80 13.63
CA ASN A 650 -4.73 22.32 14.51
C ASN A 650 -4.97 20.89 15.01
N ALA A 651 -6.20 20.37 14.85
CA ALA A 651 -6.58 19.04 15.32
C ALA A 651 -6.05 17.91 14.43
N ASP A 652 -5.56 18.22 13.22
CA ASP A 652 -5.05 17.23 12.27
C ASP A 652 -3.72 16.60 12.69
N ASP A 653 -2.85 17.34 13.37
CA ASP A 653 -1.57 16.80 13.82
C ASP A 653 -1.79 15.94 15.06
N ILE A 654 -1.94 14.63 14.85
CA ILE A 654 -1.77 13.63 15.90
C ILE A 654 -0.33 13.76 16.42
N ASP A 655 -0.16 13.78 17.74
CA ASP A 655 1.11 14.07 18.42
C ASP A 655 2.31 13.31 17.79
N PRO A 656 3.26 14.02 17.15
CA PRO A 656 4.42 13.40 16.51
C PRO A 656 5.39 12.78 17.52
N SER A 657 5.27 13.10 18.81
CA SER A 657 6.08 12.52 19.87
C SER A 657 5.51 11.22 20.44
N ASN A 658 4.27 10.85 20.05
CA ASN A 658 3.61 9.65 20.55
C ASN A 658 2.64 9.01 19.54
N PRO A 659 3.16 8.37 18.47
CA PRO A 659 2.32 7.69 17.48
C PRO A 659 1.60 6.45 18.03
N ASN A 660 2.05 5.87 19.15
CA ASN A 660 1.52 4.60 19.67
C ASN A 660 0.42 4.74 20.74
N VAL A 661 0.45 5.76 21.60
CA VAL A 661 -0.56 5.89 22.69
C VAL A 661 -1.95 6.28 22.16
N ASN A 662 -2.03 6.81 20.94
CA ASN A 662 -3.31 7.15 20.30
C ASN A 662 -3.85 6.08 19.33
N TYR A 663 -3.17 4.93 19.19
CA TYR A 663 -3.41 3.97 18.10
C TYR A 663 -3.48 2.50 18.54
N ILE A 664 -3.69 2.22 19.82
CA ILE A 664 -3.89 0.85 20.33
C ILE A 664 -5.33 0.41 20.02
N TRP A 665 -5.54 -0.33 18.92
CA TRP A 665 -6.83 -0.97 18.61
C TRP A 665 -6.79 -2.48 18.86
N PRO A 666 -7.88 -3.11 19.37
CA PRO A 666 -7.87 -4.49 19.88
C PRO A 666 -7.74 -5.61 18.83
N GLY A 667 -7.64 -5.28 17.54
CA GLY A 667 -7.61 -6.26 16.44
C GLY A 667 -6.31 -6.29 15.63
N ALA A 668 -5.33 -5.44 15.94
CA ALA A 668 -3.99 -5.63 15.42
C ALA A 668 -3.36 -6.79 16.18
N ILE A 669 -3.04 -7.91 15.50
CA ILE A 669 -1.96 -8.76 16.00
C ILE A 669 -0.76 -7.83 15.99
N PRO A 670 -0.16 -7.48 17.15
CA PRO A 670 0.99 -6.62 17.14
C PRO A 670 2.06 -7.35 16.32
N GLY A 671 2.40 -6.80 15.15
CA GLY A 671 3.76 -7.00 14.67
C GLY A 671 4.66 -6.63 15.85
N ILE A 672 5.68 -7.46 16.13
CA ILE A 672 6.63 -7.20 17.22
C ILE A 672 7.15 -5.77 17.04
N GLY A 673 6.57 -4.85 17.81
CA GLY A 673 6.82 -3.43 17.79
C GLY A 673 7.30 -3.08 19.19
N ASP A 674 8.53 -2.57 19.23
CA ASP A 674 9.29 -1.99 20.34
C ASP A 674 9.29 -2.69 21.71
N PRO A 675 10.43 -2.70 22.41
CA PRO A 675 10.52 -3.31 23.73
C PRO A 675 9.55 -2.61 24.68
N VAL A 676 8.59 -3.38 25.20
CA VAL A 676 7.69 -3.00 26.28
C VAL A 676 8.48 -2.23 27.34
N THR A 677 8.09 -0.98 27.61
CA THR A 677 8.80 -0.20 28.61
C THR A 677 8.54 -0.82 29.99
N ARG A 678 9.51 -0.69 30.90
CA ARG A 678 9.39 -1.26 32.24
C ARG A 678 8.15 -0.72 32.99
N ALA A 679 7.73 0.50 32.68
CA ALA A 679 6.53 1.13 33.25
C ALA A 679 5.23 0.44 32.79
N ASP A 680 5.12 0.13 31.49
CA ASP A 680 3.94 -0.58 30.95
C ASP A 680 3.83 -2.01 31.52
N LEU A 681 4.98 -2.65 31.77
CA LEU A 681 5.05 -3.96 32.42
C LEU A 681 4.64 -3.87 33.90
N ASP A 682 5.09 -2.83 34.61
CA ASP A 682 4.79 -2.61 36.03
C ASP A 682 3.29 -2.31 36.25
N ASP A 683 2.65 -1.54 35.36
CA ASP A 683 1.19 -1.26 35.41
C ASP A 683 0.34 -2.50 35.10
N LEU A 684 0.76 -3.33 34.13
CA LEU A 684 0.08 -4.59 33.81
C LEU A 684 0.20 -5.60 34.97
N VAL A 685 1.37 -5.66 35.61
CA VAL A 685 1.60 -6.52 36.78
C VAL A 685 0.80 -6.05 37.99
N ALA A 686 0.64 -4.73 38.18
CA ALA A 686 -0.17 -4.16 39.25
C ALA A 686 -1.67 -4.50 39.12
N GLN A 687 -2.17 -4.67 37.89
CA GLN A 687 -3.58 -5.00 37.63
C GLN A 687 -3.92 -6.49 37.74
N ILE A 688 -2.93 -7.39 37.72
CA ILE A 688 -3.11 -8.85 37.60
C ILE A 688 -2.88 -9.62 38.91
N LEU A 689 -2.38 -9.00 39.99
CA LEU A 689 -2.07 -9.74 41.22
C LEU A 689 -3.33 -10.22 42.00
N PRO A 690 -3.53 -11.54 42.23
CA PRO A 690 -4.45 -12.04 43.25
C PRO A 690 -3.81 -11.95 44.65
N PRO A 691 -4.58 -11.84 45.75
CA PRO A 691 -4.02 -11.70 47.08
C PRO A 691 -3.73 -13.08 47.70
N GLN A 692 -2.52 -13.62 47.50
CA GLN A 692 -1.79 -14.44 48.49
C GLN A 692 -0.33 -14.62 48.01
N PRO A 693 0.70 -14.28 48.81
CA PRO A 693 2.09 -14.60 48.46
C PRO A 693 2.31 -16.10 48.45
N ASP A 694 3.07 -16.60 47.47
CA ASP A 694 3.50 -18.00 47.37
C ASP A 694 4.07 -18.46 48.72
N ILE A 695 3.57 -19.60 49.22
CA ILE A 695 3.94 -20.16 50.52
C ILE A 695 5.46 -20.40 50.65
N ASN A 696 6.18 -20.52 49.52
CA ASN A 696 7.60 -20.77 49.46
C ASN A 696 8.46 -19.51 49.26
N VAL A 697 7.87 -18.31 49.31
CA VAL A 697 8.60 -17.04 49.22
C VAL A 697 8.43 -16.28 50.54
N PRO A 698 9.53 -15.91 51.22
CA PRO A 698 9.41 -15.20 52.48
C PRO A 698 8.85 -13.79 52.22
N TRP A 699 7.66 -13.51 52.75
CA TRP A 699 7.01 -12.20 52.63
C TRP A 699 6.88 -11.53 54.01
N PRO A 700 7.66 -10.47 54.30
CA PRO A 700 7.56 -9.76 55.58
C PRO A 700 6.30 -8.90 55.66
N SER A 701 5.64 -8.93 56.82
CA SER A 701 4.54 -8.05 57.19
C SER A 701 4.93 -7.22 58.43
N ASN A 702 4.30 -6.05 58.57
CA ASN A 702 4.52 -5.12 59.68
C ASN A 702 6.00 -4.62 59.81
N LEU A 703 6.73 -4.54 58.71
CA LEU A 703 8.14 -4.13 58.65
C LEU A 703 8.30 -2.73 58.04
N THR A 704 8.97 -1.83 58.76
CA THR A 704 9.39 -0.52 58.24
C THR A 704 10.91 -0.42 58.27
N TRP A 705 11.48 0.10 57.18
CA TRP A 705 12.91 0.41 57.06
C TRP A 705 13.13 1.91 57.25
N ALA A 706 14.14 2.28 58.05
CA ALA A 706 14.50 3.67 58.28
C ALA A 706 16.02 3.85 58.20
N GLY A 707 16.47 4.88 57.49
CA GLY A 707 17.85 5.36 57.54
C GLY A 707 18.01 6.29 58.74
N SER A 708 18.91 5.99 59.67
CA SER A 708 19.12 6.80 60.89
C SER A 708 20.25 7.83 60.75
N GLY A 709 20.85 7.96 59.55
CA GLY A 709 21.99 8.83 59.27
C GLY A 709 23.31 8.24 59.74
N GLY A 710 24.38 8.40 58.94
CA GLY A 710 25.72 7.84 59.24
C GLY A 710 25.85 6.35 58.90
N ASP A 711 25.62 6.00 57.63
CA ASP A 711 25.75 4.65 57.05
C ASP A 711 24.89 3.53 57.68
N THR A 712 24.01 3.88 58.61
CA THR A 712 23.21 2.92 59.39
C THR A 712 21.78 2.82 58.88
N VAL A 713 21.32 1.59 58.68
CA VAL A 713 19.93 1.24 58.34
C VAL A 713 19.32 0.45 59.48
N THR A 714 18.10 0.82 59.87
CA THR A 714 17.34 0.20 60.94
C THR A 714 16.06 -0.42 60.38
N TRP A 715 15.67 -1.60 60.89
CA TRP A 715 14.36 -2.18 60.64
C TRP A 715 13.58 -2.31 61.94
N SER A 716 12.33 -1.83 61.92
CA SER A 716 11.46 -1.82 63.08
C SER A 716 10.03 -2.19 62.72
N LYS A 717 9.22 -2.44 63.76
CA LYS A 717 7.79 -2.65 63.64
C LYS A 717 7.13 -1.39 63.05
N THR A 718 6.17 -1.58 62.14
CA THR A 718 5.38 -0.47 61.57
C THR A 718 4.25 -0.07 62.53
N ASP A 719 3.59 -1.07 63.10
CA ASP A 719 2.64 -0.98 64.21
C ASP A 719 3.28 -1.56 65.47
N ALA A 720 3.25 -0.81 66.57
CA ALA A 720 3.90 -1.18 67.83
C ALA A 720 3.22 -2.39 68.51
N ASP A 721 1.93 -2.61 68.24
CA ASP A 721 1.13 -3.65 68.89
C ASP A 721 1.34 -5.04 68.27
N ASP A 722 1.90 -5.11 67.06
CA ASP A 722 2.16 -6.35 66.33
C ASP A 722 3.66 -6.65 66.15
N ASP A 723 4.03 -7.91 66.02
CA ASP A 723 5.42 -8.31 65.72
C ASP A 723 5.73 -8.23 64.22
N ILE A 724 7.00 -8.12 63.85
CA ILE A 724 7.44 -8.30 62.45
C ILE A 724 7.35 -9.79 62.15
N THR A 725 6.47 -10.18 61.22
CA THR A 725 6.27 -11.59 60.88
C THR A 725 6.51 -11.85 59.41
N PHE A 726 6.99 -13.04 59.06
CA PHE A 726 6.99 -13.50 57.67
C PHE A 726 6.62 -14.98 57.60
N ARG A 727 5.90 -15.37 56.54
CA ARG A 727 5.54 -16.77 56.29
C ARG A 727 6.50 -17.37 55.26
N TYR A 728 7.05 -18.54 55.56
CA TYR A 728 7.86 -19.33 54.63
C TYR A 728 7.60 -20.82 54.85
N ALA A 729 7.37 -21.56 53.76
CA ALA A 729 7.00 -22.97 53.72
C ALA A 729 5.89 -23.35 54.73
N GLY A 730 4.91 -22.46 54.92
CA GLY A 730 3.76 -22.68 55.80
C GLY A 730 4.00 -22.43 57.30
N THR A 731 5.19 -21.98 57.67
CA THR A 731 5.54 -21.59 59.05
C THR A 731 5.63 -20.07 59.16
N THR A 732 5.02 -19.50 60.21
CA THR A 732 5.16 -18.07 60.54
C THR A 732 6.36 -17.89 61.45
N ASN A 733 7.30 -17.03 61.04
CA ASN A 733 8.49 -16.69 61.81
C ASN A 733 8.41 -15.22 62.25
N ILE A 734 8.97 -14.92 63.41
CA ILE A 734 9.00 -13.57 64.00
C ILE A 734 10.44 -13.04 63.97
N ILE A 735 10.62 -11.82 63.46
CA ILE A 735 11.92 -11.15 63.36
C ILE A 735 12.05 -10.07 64.44
N ALA A 736 13.21 -10.02 65.09
CA ALA A 736 13.56 -8.92 65.99
C ALA A 736 13.94 -7.65 65.22
N ALA A 737 13.52 -6.50 65.73
CA ALA A 737 13.97 -5.19 65.25
C ALA A 737 15.46 -4.99 65.59
N ASP A 738 16.24 -4.48 64.63
CA ASP A 738 17.69 -4.28 64.78
C ASP A 738 18.19 -3.27 63.73
N SER A 739 19.50 -3.00 63.70
CA SER A 739 20.15 -2.07 62.79
C SER A 739 21.52 -2.58 62.33
N THR A 740 21.95 -2.16 61.14
CA THR A 740 23.26 -2.52 60.60
C THR A 740 23.91 -1.37 59.84
N THR A 741 25.23 -1.44 59.73
CA THR A 741 26.04 -0.61 58.81
C THR A 741 26.49 -1.39 57.57
N ASP A 742 26.22 -2.70 57.53
CA ASP A 742 26.62 -3.55 56.39
C ASP A 742 25.75 -3.30 55.16
N THR A 743 26.33 -3.49 53.96
CA THR A 743 25.71 -3.20 52.67
C THR A 743 24.53 -4.11 52.30
N TYR A 744 24.58 -5.41 52.62
CA TYR A 744 23.55 -6.38 52.21
C TYR A 744 22.85 -6.98 53.41
N ILE A 745 21.52 -6.95 53.39
CA ILE A 745 20.65 -7.51 54.42
C ILE A 745 19.87 -8.65 53.78
N TYR A 746 20.01 -9.86 54.33
CA TYR A 746 19.44 -11.08 53.76
C TYR A 746 18.87 -11.99 54.84
N TRP A 747 18.08 -12.96 54.42
CA TRP A 747 17.45 -13.94 55.29
C TRP A 747 17.75 -15.37 54.82
N ASN A 748 17.85 -16.30 55.78
CA ASN A 748 18.06 -17.72 55.50
C ASN A 748 17.10 -18.57 56.36
N PRO A 749 16.44 -19.60 55.80
CA PRO A 749 15.59 -20.53 56.56
C PRO A 749 16.26 -21.20 57.78
N SER A 750 17.59 -21.31 57.77
CA SER A 750 18.40 -21.88 58.87
C SER A 750 18.55 -20.92 60.06
N SER A 751 18.18 -19.65 59.92
CA SER A 751 18.20 -18.64 60.97
C SER A 751 16.91 -17.81 60.90
N PRO A 752 15.76 -18.40 61.27
CA PRO A 752 14.45 -17.86 60.93
C PRO A 752 14.04 -16.61 61.73
N THR A 753 14.72 -16.28 62.83
CA THR A 753 14.30 -15.22 63.77
C THR A 753 15.09 -13.92 63.65
N VAL A 754 16.06 -13.84 62.73
CA VAL A 754 16.93 -12.67 62.54
C VAL A 754 17.20 -12.40 61.06
N PHE A 755 17.39 -11.12 60.71
CA PHE A 755 18.03 -10.77 59.44
C PHE A 755 19.55 -10.83 59.60
N LEU A 756 20.23 -11.40 58.62
CA LEU A 756 21.68 -11.52 58.56
C LEU A 756 22.23 -10.39 57.68
N THR A 757 23.43 -9.90 58.01
CA THR A 757 24.03 -8.75 57.31
C THR A 757 25.45 -9.04 56.88
N THR A 758 25.86 -8.49 55.73
CA THR A 758 27.23 -8.64 55.21
C THR A 758 27.59 -7.57 54.19
N ASN A 759 28.89 -7.26 54.04
CA ASN A 759 29.39 -6.39 52.98
C ASN A 759 29.76 -7.14 51.68
N LEU A 760 29.68 -8.47 51.67
CA LEU A 760 30.06 -9.29 50.52
C LEU A 760 28.83 -9.79 49.75
N LEU A 761 28.68 -9.33 48.51
CA LEU A 761 27.58 -9.75 47.63
C LEU A 761 27.53 -11.27 47.46
N SER A 762 28.69 -11.93 47.29
CA SER A 762 28.77 -13.39 47.13
C SER A 762 28.18 -14.18 48.30
N THR A 763 28.26 -13.64 49.52
CA THR A 763 27.71 -14.26 50.73
C THR A 763 26.21 -14.03 50.79
N ALA A 764 25.75 -12.80 50.52
CA ALA A 764 24.33 -12.46 50.47
C ALA A 764 23.59 -13.22 49.35
N THR A 765 24.27 -13.54 48.24
CA THR A 765 23.73 -14.30 47.10
C THR A 765 24.14 -15.77 47.08
N SER A 766 24.47 -16.36 48.23
CA SER A 766 24.72 -17.81 48.32
C SER A 766 23.41 -18.61 48.22
N ALA A 767 23.48 -19.86 47.75
CA ALA A 767 22.31 -20.71 47.57
C ALA A 767 21.52 -20.88 48.89
N GLY A 768 20.21 -20.62 48.85
CA GLY A 768 19.33 -20.66 50.02
C GLY A 768 19.21 -19.35 50.80
N ASN A 769 19.95 -18.30 50.40
CA ASN A 769 19.79 -16.95 50.94
C ASN A 769 18.80 -16.13 50.10
N TRP A 770 18.07 -15.27 50.80
CA TRP A 770 17.06 -14.37 50.25
C TRP A 770 17.45 -12.92 50.53
N LEU A 771 17.69 -12.13 49.50
CA LEU A 771 18.09 -10.73 49.66
C LEU A 771 16.86 -9.87 50.00
N MET A 772 16.91 -9.20 51.15
CA MET A 772 15.78 -8.45 51.72
C MET A 772 15.90 -6.95 51.46
N ALA A 773 17.10 -6.38 51.65
CA ALA A 773 17.37 -4.96 51.43
C ALA A 773 18.87 -4.72 51.21
N ILE A 774 19.19 -3.60 50.57
CA ILE A 774 20.54 -3.10 50.37
C ILE A 774 20.67 -1.77 51.10
N ASN A 775 21.68 -1.64 51.95
CA ASN A 775 22.08 -0.40 52.58
C ASN A 775 23.09 0.32 51.69
N GLU A 776 22.62 1.37 51.00
CA GLU A 776 23.44 2.24 50.16
C GLU A 776 23.81 3.50 50.97
N ALA A 777 24.79 3.36 51.87
CA ALA A 777 25.31 4.46 52.71
C ALA A 777 24.22 5.17 53.56
N GLY A 778 23.36 4.38 54.20
CA GLY A 778 22.26 4.86 55.06
C GLY A 778 20.93 5.06 54.32
N VAL A 779 20.88 4.84 53.01
CA VAL A 779 19.64 4.81 52.22
C VAL A 779 19.25 3.36 51.94
N VAL A 780 17.99 3.00 52.19
CA VAL A 780 17.51 1.63 52.00
C VAL A 780 16.99 1.47 50.57
N SER A 781 17.63 0.58 49.84
CA SER A 781 17.26 0.15 48.49
C SER A 781 16.68 -1.26 48.58
N THR A 782 15.37 -1.41 48.36
CA THR A 782 14.72 -2.72 48.28
C THR A 782 14.64 -3.17 46.83
N PRO A 783 14.86 -4.47 46.52
CA PRO A 783 14.80 -4.94 45.14
C PRO A 783 13.34 -4.93 44.61
N ASN A 784 12.90 -3.79 44.07
CA ASN A 784 11.51 -3.51 43.67
C ASN A 784 10.50 -3.60 44.84
N PRO A 785 9.39 -2.83 44.81
CA PRO A 785 8.70 -2.47 46.05
C PRO A 785 7.99 -3.64 46.77
N HIS A 786 7.96 -4.85 46.21
CA HIS A 786 7.19 -5.97 46.76
C HIS A 786 7.78 -7.38 46.56
N GLN A 787 9.06 -7.60 46.21
CA GLN A 787 9.56 -8.98 46.00
C GLN A 787 10.96 -9.23 46.56
N VAL A 788 11.06 -10.17 47.49
CA VAL A 788 12.34 -10.69 48.00
C VAL A 788 13.01 -11.53 46.92
N MET A 789 14.29 -11.28 46.62
CA MET A 789 15.00 -11.98 45.54
C MET A 789 15.69 -13.26 46.03
N HIS A 790 15.39 -14.40 45.40
CA HIS A 790 16.13 -15.65 45.62
C HIS A 790 17.44 -15.64 44.83
N ALA A 791 18.56 -15.93 45.49
CA ALA A 791 19.88 -15.94 44.86
C ALA A 791 20.04 -16.93 43.69
N GLY A 792 19.17 -17.95 43.58
CA GLY A 792 19.22 -18.94 42.50
C GLY A 792 18.82 -18.42 41.10
N LEU A 793 18.21 -17.23 40.99
CA LEU A 793 17.77 -16.65 39.70
C LEU A 793 18.85 -15.83 38.97
N LEU A 794 19.98 -15.54 39.62
CA LEU A 794 21.08 -14.72 39.07
C LEU A 794 22.18 -15.54 38.35
N GLN A 795 22.01 -16.86 38.19
CA GLN A 795 22.98 -17.73 37.50
C GLN A 795 22.49 -18.24 36.13
N ALA A 796 21.68 -17.44 35.42
CA ALA A 796 21.19 -17.74 34.07
C ALA A 796 21.76 -16.77 33.02
N GLY A 797 23.10 -16.78 32.86
CA GLY A 797 23.80 -16.15 31.73
C GLY A 797 23.91 -17.04 30.47
N THR A 798 23.05 -18.05 30.35
CA THR A 798 23.07 -19.01 29.24
C THR A 798 21.64 -19.18 28.70
N ILE A 799 21.34 -18.55 27.57
CA ILE A 799 20.13 -18.87 26.81
C ILE A 799 20.39 -20.18 26.07
N THR A 800 19.79 -21.28 26.55
CA THR A 800 19.80 -22.56 25.83
C THR A 800 18.47 -22.68 25.11
N ALA A 801 18.41 -22.28 23.85
CA ALA A 801 17.20 -22.39 23.02
C ALA A 801 17.44 -23.40 21.89
N ALA A 802 16.55 -24.39 21.76
CA ALA A 802 16.61 -25.36 20.65
C ALA A 802 16.23 -24.71 19.30
N PHE A 803 15.42 -23.64 19.35
CA PHE A 803 15.09 -22.78 18.21
C PHE A 803 14.98 -21.35 18.73
N ALA A 804 15.64 -20.40 18.06
CA ALA A 804 15.53 -18.97 18.36
C ALA A 804 15.41 -18.19 17.05
N GLN A 805 14.33 -17.42 16.91
CA GLN A 805 14.22 -16.41 15.87
C GLN A 805 14.66 -15.08 16.48
N ILE A 806 15.75 -14.51 15.97
CA ILE A 806 16.30 -13.23 16.41
C ILE A 806 16.14 -12.27 15.24
N ALA A 807 15.35 -11.21 15.44
CA ALA A 807 15.01 -10.27 14.37
C ALA A 807 16.19 -9.37 13.97
N ASP A 808 17.00 -8.92 14.94
CA ASP A 808 18.24 -8.17 14.71
C ASP A 808 19.31 -8.55 15.72
N ALA A 809 20.52 -8.84 15.24
CA ALA A 809 21.66 -9.17 16.10
C ALA A 809 22.94 -8.49 15.58
N ALA A 810 23.45 -7.51 16.34
CA ALA A 810 24.76 -6.91 16.09
C ALA A 810 25.87 -7.78 16.70
N ILE A 811 26.25 -8.85 16.01
CA ILE A 811 27.27 -9.79 16.49
C ILE A 811 28.66 -9.36 16.01
N VAL A 812 29.46 -8.80 16.90
CA VAL A 812 30.82 -8.31 16.57
C VAL A 812 31.80 -9.47 16.33
N THR A 813 31.63 -10.58 17.06
CA THR A 813 32.41 -11.82 16.85
C THR A 813 31.58 -13.04 17.24
N ALA A 814 31.53 -14.06 16.37
CA ALA A 814 30.91 -15.35 16.66
C ALA A 814 31.93 -16.49 16.50
N LYS A 815 31.92 -17.46 17.42
CA LYS A 815 32.59 -18.76 17.26
C LYS A 815 31.53 -19.84 17.17
N ILE A 816 31.15 -20.19 15.94
CA ILE A 816 30.17 -21.24 15.68
C ILE A 816 30.96 -22.52 15.43
N LYS A 817 30.81 -23.51 16.34
CA LYS A 817 31.73 -24.65 16.40
C LYS A 817 31.43 -25.74 15.37
N ASP A 818 30.15 -25.95 15.05
CA ASP A 818 29.68 -26.94 14.08
C ASP A 818 28.39 -26.44 13.42
N LEU A 819 28.38 -26.25 12.10
CA LEU A 819 27.20 -25.75 11.39
C LEU A 819 26.99 -26.49 10.06
N ALA A 820 25.83 -27.12 9.91
CA ALA A 820 25.23 -27.40 8.61
C ALA A 820 24.25 -26.25 8.32
N VAL A 821 24.65 -25.27 7.49
CA VAL A 821 23.76 -24.23 6.95
C VAL A 821 23.25 -24.72 5.60
N GLU A 822 21.93 -24.83 5.45
CA GLU A 822 21.33 -25.19 4.16
C GLU A 822 21.09 -23.97 3.26
N THR A 823 20.96 -22.75 3.80
CA THR A 823 20.84 -21.54 2.97
C THR A 823 21.29 -20.27 3.70
N LEU A 824 22.16 -19.48 3.05
CA LEU A 824 22.53 -18.13 3.45
C LEU A 824 22.14 -17.19 2.31
N LYS A 825 21.14 -16.31 2.52
CA LYS A 825 20.75 -15.29 1.54
C LYS A 825 21.34 -13.95 1.95
N ILE A 826 22.32 -13.47 1.19
CA ILE A 826 22.83 -12.10 1.30
C ILE A 826 22.11 -11.30 0.21
N LYS A 827 21.46 -10.20 0.58
CA LYS A 827 20.82 -9.29 -0.37
C LYS A 827 21.95 -8.56 -1.12
N ASP A 828 21.87 -8.55 -2.44
CA ASP A 828 22.87 -8.07 -3.42
C ASP A 828 24.11 -8.99 -3.58
N ASN A 829 23.91 -10.05 -4.40
CA ASN A 829 24.93 -10.99 -4.88
C ASN A 829 26.08 -10.30 -5.65
N ALA A 830 26.96 -9.59 -4.95
CA ALA A 830 28.08 -8.86 -5.54
C ALA A 830 29.38 -9.08 -4.75
N VAL A 831 29.74 -10.34 -4.48
CA VAL A 831 31.10 -10.66 -4.05
C VAL A 831 31.70 -11.73 -4.96
N ASN A 832 32.20 -11.30 -6.12
CA ASN A 832 33.16 -12.10 -6.87
C ASN A 832 34.53 -11.85 -6.20
N ILE A 833 35.02 -12.82 -5.42
CA ILE A 833 36.38 -12.76 -4.89
C ILE A 833 37.31 -13.24 -6.01
N PRO A 834 38.12 -12.37 -6.65
CA PRO A 834 39.12 -12.83 -7.60
C PRO A 834 40.11 -13.74 -6.86
N VAL A 835 40.31 -14.95 -7.35
CA VAL A 835 41.33 -15.84 -6.79
C VAL A 835 42.64 -15.45 -7.46
N GLY A 836 43.62 -15.01 -6.66
CA GLY A 836 44.94 -14.60 -7.14
C GLY A 836 46.05 -15.37 -6.45
N ALA A 837 47.09 -15.74 -7.20
CA ALA A 837 48.28 -16.38 -6.66
C ALA A 837 49.52 -15.68 -7.21
N TYR A 838 50.41 -15.25 -6.31
CA TYR A 838 51.70 -14.66 -6.65
C TYR A 838 52.85 -15.43 -6.00
N THR A 839 53.95 -15.65 -6.72
CA THR A 839 55.12 -16.34 -6.20
C THR A 839 56.41 -15.82 -6.83
N GLU A 840 57.34 -15.36 -5.98
CA GLU A 840 58.63 -14.78 -6.41
C GLU A 840 59.74 -15.81 -6.61
N SER A 841 59.57 -17.04 -6.13
CA SER A 841 60.59 -18.08 -6.23
C SER A 841 60.86 -18.48 -7.69
N ASN A 842 62.09 -18.91 -7.92
CA ASN A 842 62.55 -19.33 -9.24
C ASN A 842 62.05 -20.73 -9.55
N ILE A 843 61.57 -20.94 -10.77
CA ILE A 843 61.37 -22.28 -11.32
C ILE A 843 62.16 -22.42 -12.60
N ASN A 844 63.03 -23.42 -12.66
CA ASN A 844 63.72 -23.81 -13.88
C ASN A 844 62.70 -24.37 -14.87
N ILE A 845 62.69 -23.86 -16.08
CA ILE A 845 61.77 -24.30 -17.13
C ILE A 845 62.47 -25.35 -18.00
N VAL A 846 61.74 -26.42 -18.28
CA VAL A 846 62.13 -27.49 -19.22
C VAL A 846 61.03 -27.61 -20.27
N THR A 847 60.44 -28.79 -20.47
CA THR A 847 59.28 -28.97 -21.33
C THR A 847 58.01 -29.02 -20.48
N ASP A 848 56.98 -28.25 -20.86
CA ASP A 848 55.64 -28.22 -20.25
C ASP A 848 55.65 -28.02 -18.72
N THR A 849 56.55 -27.18 -18.23
CA THR A 849 56.75 -26.94 -16.80
C THR A 849 55.63 -26.07 -16.25
N THR A 850 54.86 -26.57 -15.27
CA THR A 850 53.89 -25.76 -14.53
C THR A 850 54.62 -24.74 -13.67
N VAL A 851 54.40 -23.47 -13.98
CA VAL A 851 54.98 -22.36 -13.23
C VAL A 851 53.96 -21.66 -12.35
N GLN A 852 52.65 -21.76 -12.58
CA GLN A 852 51.66 -21.30 -11.60
C GLN A 852 50.37 -22.08 -11.76
N GLN A 853 49.62 -22.26 -10.70
CA GLN A 853 48.31 -22.89 -10.77
C GLN A 853 47.32 -22.19 -9.86
N ILE A 854 46.04 -22.22 -10.22
CA ILE A 854 44.97 -21.66 -9.41
C ILE A 854 43.68 -22.41 -9.66
N SER A 855 42.91 -22.65 -8.60
CA SER A 855 41.61 -23.32 -8.71
C SER A 855 40.50 -22.31 -8.47
N ILE A 856 39.46 -22.36 -9.30
CA ILE A 856 38.24 -21.58 -9.14
C ILE A 856 37.03 -22.49 -9.32
N THR A 857 35.99 -22.28 -8.53
CA THR A 857 34.68 -22.90 -8.73
C THR A 857 33.80 -21.91 -9.45
N THR A 858 33.30 -22.27 -10.62
CA THR A 858 32.52 -21.38 -11.49
C THR A 858 31.08 -21.85 -11.56
N VAL A 859 30.13 -20.93 -11.73
CA VAL A 859 28.71 -21.26 -11.98
C VAL A 859 28.41 -21.48 -13.47
N GLY A 860 29.43 -21.38 -14.33
CA GLY A 860 29.34 -21.57 -15.77
C GLY A 860 29.26 -20.27 -16.57
N ALA A 861 29.62 -19.13 -15.96
CA ALA A 861 29.75 -17.85 -16.63
C ALA A 861 31.16 -17.64 -17.23
N PHE A 862 31.35 -16.53 -17.95
CA PHE A 862 32.65 -16.21 -18.55
C PHE A 862 33.71 -15.98 -17.46
N VAL A 863 34.90 -16.56 -17.65
CA VAL A 863 36.04 -16.41 -16.75
C VAL A 863 37.13 -15.59 -17.42
N SER A 864 37.54 -14.51 -16.76
CA SER A 864 38.70 -13.70 -17.14
C SER A 864 39.94 -14.18 -16.42
N ILE A 865 41.03 -14.41 -17.17
CA ILE A 865 42.30 -14.92 -16.65
C ILE A 865 43.41 -13.92 -16.98
N TRP A 866 44.06 -13.41 -15.95
CA TRP A 866 45.20 -12.50 -16.05
C TRP A 866 46.43 -13.22 -15.53
N PHE A 867 47.53 -13.22 -16.27
CA PHE A 867 48.76 -13.81 -15.79
C PHE A 867 49.99 -13.01 -16.22
N GLY A 868 51.04 -13.12 -15.42
CA GLY A 868 52.31 -12.44 -15.63
C GLY A 868 53.48 -13.27 -15.13
N ALA A 869 54.60 -13.26 -15.85
CA ALA A 869 55.84 -13.85 -15.36
C ALA A 869 57.06 -13.24 -16.05
N VAL A 870 58.23 -13.27 -15.40
CA VAL A 870 59.49 -12.76 -15.95
C VAL A 870 60.45 -13.91 -16.24
N GLY A 871 60.79 -14.09 -17.51
CA GLY A 871 61.71 -15.13 -17.98
C GLY A 871 63.18 -14.66 -17.95
N TYR A 872 64.07 -15.55 -17.51
CA TYR A 872 65.52 -15.33 -17.50
C TYR A 872 66.24 -16.47 -18.23
N ASN A 873 67.20 -16.11 -19.07
CA ASN A 873 68.10 -17.05 -19.72
C ASN A 873 69.37 -17.20 -18.89
N ASN A 874 69.77 -18.43 -18.60
CA ASN A 874 70.96 -18.75 -17.80
C ASN A 874 71.94 -19.70 -18.53
N GLY A 875 71.88 -19.76 -19.87
CA GLY A 875 72.79 -20.58 -20.67
C GLY A 875 72.20 -21.12 -21.97
N GLY A 876 72.02 -20.26 -22.97
CA GLY A 876 71.81 -20.67 -24.37
C GLY A 876 70.36 -20.80 -24.86
N ALA A 877 69.37 -20.45 -24.04
CA ALA A 877 67.96 -20.51 -24.45
C ALA A 877 67.56 -19.32 -25.34
N THR A 878 67.14 -19.56 -26.58
CA THR A 878 66.80 -18.45 -27.50
C THR A 878 65.36 -17.96 -27.35
N SER A 879 64.44 -18.84 -26.97
CA SER A 879 63.01 -18.53 -26.85
C SER A 879 62.24 -19.54 -25.98
N TYR A 880 61.06 -19.13 -25.52
CA TYR A 880 60.09 -19.97 -24.81
C TYR A 880 58.67 -19.79 -25.36
N SER A 881 57.79 -20.73 -25.06
CA SER A 881 56.35 -20.62 -25.33
C SER A 881 55.57 -20.78 -24.02
N VAL A 882 54.47 -20.04 -23.90
CA VAL A 882 53.60 -20.03 -22.73
C VAL A 882 52.27 -20.66 -23.08
N LYS A 883 51.71 -21.44 -22.16
CA LYS A 883 50.46 -22.14 -22.34
C LYS A 883 49.58 -22.01 -21.10
N ILE A 884 48.29 -21.78 -21.28
CA ILE A 884 47.28 -21.92 -20.22
C ILE A 884 46.50 -23.20 -20.47
N VAL A 885 46.44 -24.05 -19.45
CA VAL A 885 45.70 -25.31 -19.47
C VAL A 885 44.67 -25.29 -18.35
N ARG A 886 43.40 -25.51 -18.66
CA ARG A 886 42.34 -25.75 -17.69
C ARG A 886 42.16 -27.25 -17.51
N ASP A 887 42.44 -27.76 -16.32
CA ASP A 887 42.49 -29.19 -16.00
C ASP A 887 43.42 -29.93 -16.99
N THR A 888 42.88 -30.51 -18.05
CA THR A 888 43.62 -31.17 -19.14
C THR A 888 43.48 -30.47 -20.49
N THR A 889 42.59 -29.47 -20.61
CA THR A 889 42.25 -28.78 -21.86
C THR A 889 43.14 -27.55 -22.05
N THR A 890 43.74 -27.43 -23.23
CA THR A 890 44.54 -26.25 -23.58
C THR A 890 43.63 -25.09 -23.97
N ILE A 891 43.71 -23.98 -23.24
CA ILE A 891 42.91 -22.78 -23.49
C ILE A 891 43.68 -21.78 -24.34
N TYR A 892 44.98 -21.63 -24.08
CA TYR A 892 45.82 -20.67 -24.77
C TYR A 892 47.21 -21.25 -24.98
N THR A 893 47.82 -20.99 -26.14
CA THR A 893 49.24 -21.25 -26.43
C THR A 893 49.81 -20.04 -27.15
N SER A 894 50.90 -19.46 -26.63
CA SER A 894 51.61 -18.37 -27.27
C SER A 894 52.47 -18.90 -28.42
N GLY A 895 52.80 -18.02 -29.37
CA GLY A 895 53.93 -18.24 -30.27
C GLY A 895 55.27 -18.30 -29.51
N SER A 896 56.35 -18.56 -30.24
CA SER A 896 57.70 -18.55 -29.68
C SER A 896 58.12 -17.12 -29.30
N VAL A 897 58.30 -16.87 -28.01
CA VAL A 897 58.72 -15.58 -27.44
C VAL A 897 60.22 -15.59 -27.21
N PRO A 898 61.00 -14.65 -27.77
CA PRO A 898 62.44 -14.60 -27.56
C PRO A 898 62.78 -14.25 -26.10
N PHE A 899 63.86 -14.82 -25.57
CA PHE A 899 64.34 -14.42 -24.23
C PHE A 899 65.00 -13.04 -24.30
N ILE A 900 64.32 -12.05 -23.74
CA ILE A 900 64.88 -10.72 -23.47
C ILE A 900 65.05 -10.62 -21.96
N ALA A 901 66.29 -10.54 -21.48
CA ALA A 901 66.61 -10.60 -20.05
C ALA A 901 65.85 -9.52 -19.26
N GLY A 902 65.05 -9.94 -18.28
CA GLY A 902 64.29 -9.04 -17.41
C GLY A 902 62.97 -8.52 -17.99
N SER A 903 62.55 -8.95 -19.19
CA SER A 903 61.27 -8.53 -19.76
C SER A 903 60.10 -9.34 -19.17
N PRO A 904 59.04 -8.69 -18.65
CA PRO A 904 57.83 -9.38 -18.25
C PRO A 904 57.04 -9.84 -19.47
N PHE A 905 56.42 -11.01 -19.36
CA PHE A 905 55.36 -11.46 -20.25
C PHE A 905 54.05 -11.47 -19.47
N SER A 906 53.06 -10.73 -19.94
CA SER A 906 51.71 -10.75 -19.40
C SER A 906 50.69 -10.82 -20.52
N SER A 907 49.56 -11.46 -20.22
CA SER A 907 48.42 -11.52 -21.15
C SER A 907 47.12 -11.61 -20.38
N LEU A 908 46.06 -11.11 -21.01
CA LEU A 908 44.68 -11.30 -20.61
C LEU A 908 44.05 -12.29 -21.59
N ILE A 909 43.40 -13.32 -21.06
CA ILE A 909 42.61 -14.26 -21.87
C ILE A 909 41.26 -14.50 -21.20
N THR A 910 40.30 -14.95 -22.00
CA THR A 910 38.96 -15.32 -21.53
C THR A 910 38.70 -16.79 -21.82
N ASP A 911 38.03 -17.46 -20.89
CA ASP A 911 37.55 -18.83 -21.03
C ASP A 911 36.06 -18.90 -20.65
N SER A 912 35.35 -19.92 -21.11
CA SER A 912 33.96 -20.19 -20.75
C SER A 912 33.85 -21.62 -20.22
N PRO A 913 34.31 -21.89 -18.99
CA PRO A 913 34.13 -23.19 -18.37
C PRO A 913 32.65 -23.48 -18.10
N GLY A 914 32.28 -24.76 -18.04
CA GLY A 914 30.98 -25.15 -17.50
C GLY A 914 30.94 -24.97 -15.98
N SER A 915 29.75 -25.12 -15.37
CA SER A 915 29.63 -25.08 -13.92
C SER A 915 30.45 -26.19 -13.26
N GLY A 916 31.25 -25.86 -12.25
CA GLY A 916 32.15 -26.80 -11.58
C GLY A 916 33.47 -26.19 -11.10
N ALA A 917 34.27 -27.01 -10.40
CA ALA A 917 35.62 -26.65 -9.96
C ALA A 917 36.63 -26.92 -11.07
N HIS A 918 37.41 -25.91 -11.42
CA HIS A 918 38.41 -25.96 -12.48
C HIS A 918 39.76 -25.44 -11.99
N THR A 919 40.85 -26.12 -12.35
CA THR A 919 42.21 -25.66 -12.07
C THR A 919 42.88 -25.18 -13.34
N TYR A 920 43.31 -23.92 -13.34
CA TYR A 920 44.10 -23.34 -14.40
C TYR A 920 45.58 -23.48 -14.08
N TYR A 921 46.37 -23.89 -15.07
CA TYR A 921 47.82 -24.05 -15.02
C TYR A 921 48.48 -23.14 -16.04
N LEU A 922 49.38 -22.30 -15.56
CA LEU A 922 50.34 -21.55 -16.38
C LEU A 922 51.58 -22.42 -16.60
N LYS A 923 51.86 -22.76 -17.85
CA LYS A 923 52.95 -23.64 -18.25
C LYS A 923 53.92 -22.96 -19.22
N PHE A 924 55.20 -23.28 -19.07
CA PHE A 924 56.28 -22.78 -19.92
C PHE A 924 57.05 -23.94 -20.53
N THR A 925 57.40 -23.79 -21.80
CA THR A 925 58.28 -24.72 -22.53
C THR A 925 59.43 -23.92 -23.15
N ARG A 926 60.67 -24.39 -22.97
CA ARG A 926 61.86 -23.81 -23.62
C ARG A 926 62.19 -24.56 -24.91
N ASN A 927 62.80 -23.87 -25.87
CA ASN A 927 63.24 -24.48 -27.13
C ASN A 927 64.60 -25.20 -27.02
N ALA A 928 65.55 -24.69 -26.22
CA ALA A 928 66.86 -25.30 -25.91
C ALA A 928 67.56 -24.49 -24.79
N GLY A 929 68.70 -24.95 -24.23
CA GLY A 929 69.51 -24.22 -23.22
C GLY A 929 68.87 -24.10 -21.83
N ASP A 930 69.56 -23.52 -20.84
CA ASP A 930 69.01 -23.38 -19.48
C ASP A 930 68.31 -22.03 -19.23
N ALA A 931 67.09 -22.09 -18.69
CA ALA A 931 66.28 -20.92 -18.39
C ALA A 931 65.41 -21.13 -17.15
N TYR A 932 65.02 -20.04 -16.49
CA TYR A 932 64.13 -20.04 -15.33
C TYR A 932 63.16 -18.86 -15.37
N VAL A 933 62.08 -18.95 -14.60
CA VAL A 933 61.04 -17.90 -14.49
C VAL A 933 60.92 -17.44 -13.04
N ARG A 934 60.72 -16.14 -12.81
CA ARG A 934 60.46 -15.51 -11.50
C ARG A 934 59.25 -14.57 -11.57
N ASN A 935 58.80 -14.09 -10.40
CA ASN A 935 57.71 -13.11 -10.23
C ASN A 935 56.44 -13.52 -11.00
N ARG A 936 55.93 -14.71 -10.66
CA ARG A 936 54.84 -15.38 -11.36
C ARG A 936 53.52 -15.01 -10.70
N SER A 937 52.61 -14.41 -11.45
CA SER A 937 51.25 -14.09 -11.01
C SER A 937 50.22 -14.74 -11.92
N MET A 938 49.12 -15.17 -11.32
CA MET A 938 47.91 -15.54 -12.05
C MET A 938 46.69 -15.15 -11.22
N VAL A 939 45.71 -14.51 -11.84
CA VAL A 939 44.43 -14.11 -11.27
C VAL A 939 43.33 -14.62 -12.17
N VAL A 940 42.33 -15.26 -11.56
CA VAL A 940 41.18 -15.82 -12.27
C VAL A 940 39.92 -15.29 -11.60
N MET A 941 39.02 -14.75 -12.42
CA MET A 941 37.77 -14.15 -11.96
C MET A 941 36.64 -14.59 -12.88
N GLU A 942 35.59 -15.16 -12.29
CA GLU A 942 34.32 -15.32 -12.98
C GLU A 942 33.61 -13.96 -13.08
N VAL A 943 33.08 -13.65 -14.26
CA VAL A 943 32.34 -12.42 -14.55
C VAL A 943 30.88 -12.80 -14.71
N ILE A 944 30.12 -12.61 -13.63
CA ILE A 944 28.68 -12.82 -13.59
C ILE A 944 28.02 -11.47 -13.87
N LYS A 945 27.04 -11.44 -14.77
CA LYS A 945 26.39 -10.22 -15.23
C LYS A 945 25.18 -9.86 -14.38
#